data_AF-A0A238W762-F1
#
_entry.id   AF-A0A238W762-F1
#
_cell.length_a   1.000
_cell.length_b   1.000
_cell.length_c   1.000
_cell.angle_alpha   90.00
_cell.angle_beta   90.00
_cell.angle_gamma   90.00
#
_symmetry.space_group_name_H-M   'P 1'
#
loop_
_entity.id
_entity.type
_entity.pdbx_description
1 polymer ?
#
loop_
_entity_poly.entity_id
_entity_poly.type
_entity_poly.pdbx_seq_one_letter_code
_entity_poly.pdbx_strand_id
1 'polypeptide(L)'
;MTDATVIAMGHSLSAIVFDGPAHPRARLAAQQDGHPVPRPFLALQLPLRSGGVRHVLLLGQGVDTVLACRIVLSLDGAPAAGIDPDWLQSPQADLAALTAQLSDVGRDRLLRAMLTTGASLFTGGAQAGLAEAILRLADLCDIPTAAPVARTQIAGQAIVSYAVPGGSGSRDLKDAVALENGHLLRLRPVRCLVEGKLLHVLFPPGLSPARILACPNTILRLAAPDAGTRRLPVADWLHGRGAACGDWLSGCLGRNGVASLCRSPAGDPVQTQLSLRHLSAGPAGLLYALVLSDPLHAVRRVVLERRGRRVDLTPGRGADGTAVAVGLADLGGLPRHGDTCRISVLCHSGPARLLAEASVAAYDGGLPAGFEDAWTLGIDAAETLARARAGFHRPAPSAVIQHFGPTLACGLRIVTAIGDSADMIRARAATILAEGHAAPVEIVCTMTEGPLAVAARQAVAQTAAIYGIPHRLVLLPSLANAGERLHAALIQAQGVPALVMGADVLPDRQGWLRFWLRRLRRHKALAAALLAGDGSIAATPEGRDPCRGLPAAALPPSGRVAGRPLPGCLALGPAGIAQLLGRDAPHPDPAVWIAQALAGSARTETRFPFRRIGPAPVPGGFAAALADAEFALIAKVRP
;
A
#
# COMPACT_ATOMS: atom_id res chain seq x y z
N MET A 1 -18.65 -16.93 61.77
CA MET A 1 -18.66 -16.38 60.40
C MET A 1 -17.21 -16.19 60.03
N THR A 2 -16.75 -16.75 58.91
CA THR A 2 -15.37 -16.60 58.42
C THR A 2 -15.23 -15.36 57.55
N ASP A 3 -14.01 -14.85 57.41
CA ASP A 3 -13.74 -13.72 56.52
C ASP A 3 -13.74 -14.23 55.07
N ALA A 4 -14.52 -13.59 54.21
CA ALA A 4 -14.49 -13.86 52.78
C ALA A 4 -13.49 -12.94 52.09
N THR A 5 -12.91 -13.41 50.99
CA THR A 5 -11.94 -12.66 50.19
C THR A 5 -12.57 -12.24 48.86
N VAL A 6 -12.40 -10.98 48.47
CA VAL A 6 -12.80 -10.44 47.16
C VAL A 6 -11.64 -10.56 46.18
N ILE A 7 -11.89 -11.19 45.03
CA ILE A 7 -10.93 -11.37 43.95
C ILE A 7 -11.25 -10.40 42.83
N ALA A 8 -10.27 -9.57 42.46
CA ALA A 8 -10.37 -8.69 41.30
C ALA A 8 -10.24 -9.48 39.99
N MET A 9 -11.28 -9.46 39.14
CA MET A 9 -11.32 -10.17 37.85
C MET A 9 -11.51 -9.24 36.65
N GLY A 10 -11.38 -7.93 36.84
CA GLY A 10 -11.57 -6.87 35.84
C GLY A 10 -12.35 -5.69 36.41
N HIS A 11 -12.67 -4.70 35.56
CA HIS A 11 -13.43 -3.50 35.97
C HIS A 11 -14.92 -3.76 36.26
N SER A 12 -15.47 -4.86 35.78
CA SER A 12 -16.90 -5.17 35.74
C SER A 12 -17.24 -6.58 36.24
N LEU A 13 -16.25 -7.30 36.78
CA LEU A 13 -16.39 -8.68 37.25
C LEU A 13 -15.52 -8.90 38.48
N SER A 14 -16.07 -9.55 39.49
CA SER A 14 -15.37 -9.94 40.73
C SER A 14 -15.79 -11.33 41.18
N ALA A 15 -14.96 -12.00 41.98
CA ALA A 15 -15.38 -13.18 42.72
C ALA A 15 -15.29 -12.93 44.22
N ILE A 16 -16.18 -13.56 44.99
CA ILE A 16 -16.05 -13.63 46.44
C ILE A 16 -15.82 -15.08 46.82
N VAL A 17 -14.81 -15.35 47.65
CA VAL A 17 -14.40 -16.69 48.03
C VAL A 17 -14.25 -16.88 49.53
N PHE A 18 -14.59 -18.07 50.01
CA PHE A 18 -14.22 -18.55 51.35
C PHE A 18 -14.10 -20.07 51.34
N ASP A 19 -13.24 -20.59 52.21
CA ASP A 19 -12.96 -22.03 52.30
C ASP A 19 -13.73 -22.66 53.48
N GLY A 20 -14.21 -23.88 53.30
CA GLY A 20 -15.02 -24.57 54.30
C GLY A 20 -15.20 -26.07 54.03
N PRO A 21 -15.91 -26.78 54.92
CA PRO A 21 -16.22 -28.20 54.73
C PRO A 21 -17.15 -28.43 53.54
N ALA A 22 -17.02 -29.58 52.89
CA ALA A 22 -17.86 -29.96 51.76
C ALA A 22 -19.30 -30.24 52.22
N HIS A 23 -20.25 -29.41 51.79
CA HIS A 23 -21.68 -29.62 52.00
C HIS A 23 -22.37 -29.89 50.66
N PRO A 24 -22.57 -31.16 50.26
CA PRO A 24 -22.97 -31.54 48.90
C PRO A 24 -24.36 -31.06 48.46
N ARG A 25 -25.12 -30.37 49.32
CA ARG A 25 -26.43 -29.77 49.01
C ARG A 25 -26.58 -28.31 49.44
N ALA A 26 -25.55 -27.70 50.02
CA ALA A 26 -25.68 -26.35 50.54
C ALA A 26 -25.84 -25.32 49.42
N ARG A 27 -26.94 -24.56 49.46
CA ARG A 27 -27.19 -23.45 48.54
C ARG A 27 -26.48 -22.20 49.07
N LEU A 28 -25.55 -21.69 48.27
CA LEU A 28 -24.90 -20.41 48.52
C LEU A 28 -25.85 -19.27 48.12
N ALA A 29 -26.18 -18.41 49.08
CA ALA A 29 -26.90 -17.16 48.86
C ALA A 29 -26.06 -15.99 49.38
N ALA A 30 -26.33 -14.80 48.86
CA ALA A 30 -25.58 -13.60 49.23
C ALA A 30 -26.53 -12.41 49.38
N GLN A 31 -26.29 -11.61 50.41
CA GLN A 31 -26.93 -10.33 50.63
C GLN A 31 -25.88 -9.21 50.57
N GLN A 32 -26.22 -8.11 49.91
CA GLN A 32 -25.45 -6.88 49.81
C GLN A 32 -26.27 -5.76 50.48
N ASP A 33 -25.73 -5.18 51.55
CA ASP A 33 -26.39 -4.16 52.40
C ASP A 33 -27.80 -4.56 52.84
N GLY A 34 -27.99 -5.84 53.18
CA GLY A 34 -29.27 -6.40 53.62
C GLY A 34 -30.24 -6.79 52.50
N HIS A 35 -29.91 -6.52 51.24
CA HIS A 35 -30.71 -6.90 50.07
C HIS A 35 -30.10 -8.08 49.31
N PRO A 36 -30.88 -8.92 48.60
CA PRO A 36 -30.31 -9.98 47.76
C PRO A 36 -29.35 -9.40 46.70
N VAL A 37 -28.20 -10.05 46.52
CA VAL A 37 -27.23 -9.64 45.49
C VAL A 37 -27.87 -9.64 44.08
N PRO A 38 -27.61 -8.62 43.26
CA PRO A 38 -28.21 -8.50 41.94
C PRO A 38 -27.78 -9.65 41.00
N ARG A 39 -28.73 -10.08 40.15
CA ARG A 39 -28.47 -11.06 39.09
C ARG A 39 -27.88 -10.36 37.85
N PRO A 40 -27.06 -11.04 37.03
CA PRO A 40 -26.66 -12.45 37.12
C PRO A 40 -25.47 -12.67 38.08
N PHE A 41 -25.47 -13.82 38.76
CA PHE A 41 -24.31 -14.32 39.52
C PHE A 41 -24.14 -15.83 39.29
N LEU A 42 -22.93 -16.34 39.53
CA LEU A 42 -22.62 -17.77 39.44
C LEU A 42 -21.99 -18.26 40.74
N ALA A 43 -22.65 -19.20 41.41
CA ALA A 43 -22.16 -19.83 42.64
C ALA A 43 -21.54 -21.20 42.34
N LEU A 44 -20.36 -21.47 42.91
CA LEU A 44 -19.60 -22.71 42.69
C LEU A 44 -19.07 -23.25 44.03
N GLN A 45 -18.90 -24.58 44.08
CA GLN A 45 -18.16 -25.28 45.12
C GLN A 45 -16.99 -26.02 44.45
N LEU A 46 -15.77 -25.65 44.80
CA LEU A 46 -14.54 -26.12 44.15
C LEU A 46 -13.70 -26.93 45.14
N PRO A 47 -13.39 -28.22 44.88
CA PRO A 47 -12.61 -29.03 45.82
C PRO A 47 -11.17 -28.54 46.01
N LEU A 48 -10.72 -28.50 47.25
CA LEU A 48 -9.37 -28.09 47.65
C LEU A 48 -8.42 -29.30 47.78
N ARG A 49 -7.11 -29.08 47.60
CA ARG A 49 -6.05 -30.10 47.77
C ARG A 49 -5.93 -30.59 49.21
N SER A 50 -6.16 -29.69 50.17
CA SER A 50 -6.13 -29.95 51.61
C SER A 50 -7.35 -30.74 52.12
N GLY A 51 -8.33 -31.05 51.27
CA GLY A 51 -9.67 -31.46 51.68
C GLY A 51 -10.58 -30.24 51.95
N GLY A 52 -11.89 -30.46 51.84
CA GLY A 52 -12.91 -29.39 51.87
C GLY A 52 -13.19 -28.76 50.50
N VAL A 53 -13.90 -27.63 50.50
CA VAL A 53 -14.27 -26.89 49.28
C VAL A 53 -14.06 -25.39 49.45
N ARG A 54 -13.72 -24.73 48.35
CA ARG A 54 -13.84 -23.28 48.19
C ARG A 54 -15.21 -22.96 47.64
N HIS A 55 -15.95 -22.14 48.37
CA HIS A 55 -17.18 -21.54 47.89
C HIS A 55 -16.82 -20.29 47.10
N VAL A 56 -17.32 -20.18 45.87
CA VAL A 56 -17.06 -19.03 44.98
C VAL A 56 -18.39 -18.43 44.54
N LEU A 57 -18.51 -17.11 44.63
CA LEU A 57 -19.60 -16.34 44.05
C LEU A 57 -19.03 -15.36 43.02
N LEU A 58 -19.28 -15.59 41.74
CA LEU A 58 -18.92 -14.68 40.65
C LEU A 58 -20.03 -13.64 40.42
N LEU A 59 -19.66 -12.37 40.38
CA LEU A 59 -20.56 -11.22 40.31
C LEU A 59 -20.20 -10.32 39.13
N GLY A 60 -21.23 -9.85 38.41
CA GLY A 60 -21.10 -8.85 37.34
C GLY A 60 -20.90 -7.42 37.86
N GLN A 61 -20.08 -7.26 38.90
CA GLN A 61 -19.76 -5.99 39.54
C GLN A 61 -18.24 -5.89 39.68
N GLY A 62 -17.70 -4.66 39.55
CA GLY A 62 -16.29 -4.38 39.78
C GLY A 62 -15.91 -4.50 41.26
N VAL A 63 -14.62 -4.71 41.53
CA VAL A 63 -14.10 -4.95 42.88
C VAL A 63 -14.41 -3.80 43.83
N ASP A 64 -14.34 -2.55 43.35
CA ASP A 64 -14.61 -1.35 44.14
C ASP A 64 -16.08 -1.30 44.61
N THR A 65 -17.01 -1.74 43.77
CA THR A 65 -18.44 -1.81 44.12
C THR A 65 -18.71 -2.87 45.17
N VAL A 66 -18.01 -4.00 45.10
CA VAL A 66 -18.15 -5.11 46.06
C VAL A 66 -17.56 -4.74 47.41
N LEU A 67 -16.39 -4.08 47.43
CA LEU A 67 -15.70 -3.66 48.65
C LEU A 67 -16.38 -2.48 49.37
N ALA A 68 -17.17 -1.67 48.65
CA ALA A 68 -17.92 -0.55 49.25
C ALA A 68 -19.19 -0.98 50.01
N CYS A 69 -19.58 -2.25 49.93
CA CYS A 69 -20.82 -2.76 50.50
C CYS A 69 -20.56 -3.82 51.58
N ARG A 70 -21.47 -3.93 52.54
CA ARG A 70 -21.46 -5.05 53.49
C ARG A 70 -22.09 -6.27 52.83
N ILE A 71 -21.34 -7.37 52.74
CA ILE A 71 -21.80 -8.61 52.09
C ILE A 71 -21.87 -9.73 53.11
N VAL A 72 -23.00 -10.44 53.14
CA VAL A 72 -23.21 -11.63 53.96
C VAL A 72 -23.47 -12.82 53.05
N LEU A 73 -22.59 -13.81 53.10
CA LEU A 73 -22.71 -15.08 52.40
C LEU A 73 -23.34 -16.12 53.33
N SER A 74 -24.43 -16.72 52.90
CA SER A 74 -25.13 -17.76 53.66
C SER A 74 -25.13 -19.11 52.94
N LEU A 75 -24.98 -20.17 53.73
CA LEU A 75 -25.14 -21.56 53.29
C LEU A 75 -26.42 -22.09 53.92
N ASP A 76 -27.39 -22.47 53.09
CA ASP A 76 -28.73 -22.94 53.53
C ASP A 76 -29.42 -21.98 54.52
N GLY A 77 -29.22 -20.68 54.34
CA GLY A 77 -29.82 -19.62 55.16
C GLY A 77 -29.03 -19.24 56.42
N ALA A 78 -27.99 -20.00 56.81
CA ALA A 78 -27.11 -19.64 57.92
C ALA A 78 -25.92 -18.80 57.43
N PRO A 79 -25.56 -17.68 58.11
CA PRO A 79 -24.41 -16.85 57.72
C PRO A 79 -23.11 -17.63 57.89
N ALA A 80 -22.40 -17.85 56.78
CA ALA A 80 -21.17 -18.62 56.72
C ALA A 80 -19.94 -17.71 56.68
N ALA A 81 -19.97 -16.70 55.81
CA ALA A 81 -18.86 -15.77 55.63
C ALA A 81 -19.36 -14.35 55.31
N GLY A 82 -18.50 -13.34 55.39
CA GLY A 82 -18.88 -11.97 55.06
C GLY A 82 -17.73 -11.07 54.64
N ILE A 83 -18.08 -9.88 54.19
CA ILE A 83 -17.21 -8.74 53.89
C ILE A 83 -17.84 -7.52 54.56
N ASP A 84 -17.02 -6.73 55.25
CA ASP A 84 -17.45 -5.48 55.86
C ASP A 84 -16.52 -4.34 55.42
N PRO A 85 -17.05 -3.23 54.86
CA PRO A 85 -16.23 -2.08 54.46
C PRO A 85 -15.49 -1.43 55.63
N ASP A 86 -15.96 -1.62 56.87
CA ASP A 86 -15.35 -1.04 58.07
C ASP A 86 -14.16 -1.87 58.61
N TRP A 87 -13.80 -2.98 57.95
CA TRP A 87 -12.64 -3.78 58.34
C TRP A 87 -11.32 -3.04 58.10
N LEU A 88 -10.42 -3.10 59.09
CA LEU A 88 -9.09 -2.45 59.05
C LEU A 88 -8.19 -2.95 57.92
N GLN A 89 -8.41 -4.18 57.45
CA GLN A 89 -7.69 -4.77 56.31
C GLN A 89 -8.68 -5.01 55.18
N SER A 90 -8.36 -4.49 54.00
CA SER A 90 -9.15 -4.77 52.79
C SER A 90 -9.13 -6.28 52.52
N PRO A 91 -10.28 -6.96 52.43
CA PRO A 91 -10.35 -8.39 52.16
C PRO A 91 -10.07 -8.73 50.69
N GLN A 92 -9.28 -7.91 49.99
CA GLN A 92 -9.00 -8.05 48.56
C GLN A 92 -7.77 -8.92 48.32
N ALA A 93 -7.86 -9.80 47.33
CA ALA A 93 -6.72 -10.54 46.78
C ALA A 93 -6.71 -10.52 45.24
N ASP A 94 -5.61 -10.98 44.67
CA ASP A 94 -5.43 -11.08 43.22
C ASP A 94 -6.10 -12.33 42.63
N LEU A 95 -6.12 -12.41 41.30
CA LEU A 95 -6.71 -13.55 40.58
C LEU A 95 -6.03 -14.88 40.91
N ALA A 96 -4.74 -14.88 41.29
CA ALA A 96 -4.02 -16.10 41.63
C ALA A 96 -4.61 -16.76 42.90
N ALA A 97 -5.04 -15.94 43.87
CA ALA A 97 -5.69 -16.43 45.08
C ALA A 97 -6.94 -17.27 44.80
N LEU A 98 -7.69 -17.00 43.72
CA LEU A 98 -8.87 -17.80 43.32
C LEU A 98 -8.53 -19.27 43.05
N THR A 99 -7.36 -19.53 42.47
CA THR A 99 -6.90 -20.87 42.08
C THR A 99 -5.97 -21.53 43.09
N ALA A 100 -5.46 -20.75 44.04
CA ALA A 100 -4.60 -21.24 45.11
C ALA A 100 -5.28 -22.38 45.90
N GLN A 101 -4.54 -23.45 46.17
CA GLN A 101 -5.02 -24.66 46.87
C GLN A 101 -6.15 -25.45 46.19
N LEU A 102 -6.68 -25.03 45.03
CA LEU A 102 -7.64 -25.86 44.29
C LEU A 102 -7.00 -27.16 43.81
N SER A 103 -7.74 -28.27 43.96
CA SER A 103 -7.43 -29.54 43.31
C SER A 103 -7.55 -29.42 41.78
N ASP A 104 -7.00 -30.38 41.02
CA ASP A 104 -7.11 -30.37 39.56
C ASP A 104 -8.58 -30.44 39.10
N VAL A 105 -9.41 -31.19 39.85
CA VAL A 105 -10.87 -31.23 39.65
C VAL A 105 -11.51 -29.87 39.93
N GLY A 106 -11.06 -29.16 40.97
CA GLY A 106 -11.52 -27.80 41.29
C GLY A 106 -11.15 -26.79 40.22
N ARG A 107 -9.94 -26.86 39.68
CA ARG A 107 -9.47 -26.00 38.58
C ARG A 107 -10.26 -26.25 37.29
N ASP A 108 -10.45 -27.51 36.90
CA ASP A 108 -11.27 -27.85 35.72
C ASP A 108 -12.72 -27.37 35.91
N ARG A 109 -13.30 -27.61 37.09
CA ARG A 109 -14.69 -27.21 37.39
C ARG A 109 -14.87 -25.70 37.32
N LEU A 110 -13.92 -24.91 37.84
CA LEU A 110 -13.95 -23.45 37.76
C LEU A 110 -13.93 -22.97 36.31
N LEU A 111 -12.90 -23.37 35.56
CA LEU A 111 -12.73 -22.96 34.16
C LEU A 111 -13.93 -23.39 33.30
N ARG A 112 -14.40 -24.63 33.48
CA ARG A 112 -15.58 -25.15 32.76
C ARG A 112 -16.84 -24.37 33.08
N ALA A 113 -17.08 -24.05 34.36
CA ALA A 113 -18.25 -23.26 34.76
C ALA A 113 -18.21 -21.85 34.18
N MET A 114 -17.03 -21.20 34.13
CA MET A 114 -16.87 -19.88 33.51
C MET A 114 -17.08 -19.94 31.99
N LEU A 115 -16.50 -20.94 31.31
CA LEU A 115 -16.62 -21.12 29.86
C LEU A 115 -18.04 -21.51 29.42
N THR A 116 -18.82 -22.19 30.25
CA THR A 116 -20.15 -22.67 29.89
C THR A 116 -21.26 -21.80 30.47
N THR A 117 -21.48 -21.89 31.77
CA THR A 117 -22.55 -21.17 32.47
C THR A 117 -22.24 -19.68 32.56
N GLY A 118 -21.00 -19.30 32.89
CA GLY A 118 -20.58 -17.90 32.96
C GLY A 118 -20.76 -17.17 31.63
N ALA A 119 -20.27 -17.75 30.53
CA ALA A 119 -20.43 -17.19 29.19
C ALA A 119 -21.89 -17.00 28.75
N SER A 120 -22.82 -17.76 29.33
CA SER A 120 -24.26 -17.67 29.04
C SER A 120 -24.99 -16.69 29.97
N LEU A 121 -24.49 -16.49 31.19
CA LEU A 121 -25.10 -15.62 32.20
C LEU A 121 -24.69 -14.16 32.08
N PHE A 122 -23.40 -13.89 31.81
CA PHE A 122 -22.86 -12.54 31.80
C PHE A 122 -22.87 -11.94 30.39
N THR A 123 -23.36 -10.70 30.26
CA THR A 123 -23.44 -9.94 29.00
C THR A 123 -22.73 -8.59 29.14
N GLY A 124 -22.51 -7.89 28.02
CA GLY A 124 -21.94 -6.53 28.02
C GLY A 124 -20.57 -6.45 28.69
N GLY A 125 -20.35 -5.43 29.52
CA GLY A 125 -19.07 -5.19 30.18
C GLY A 125 -18.58 -6.34 31.07
N ALA A 126 -19.47 -7.06 31.74
CA ALA A 126 -19.11 -8.22 32.57
C ALA A 126 -18.64 -9.41 31.73
N GLN A 127 -19.13 -9.54 30.48
CA GLN A 127 -18.67 -10.57 29.55
C GLN A 127 -17.22 -10.33 29.10
N ALA A 128 -16.83 -9.06 28.91
CA ALA A 128 -15.46 -8.70 28.58
C ALA A 128 -14.49 -8.99 29.72
N GLY A 129 -14.86 -8.64 30.97
CA GLY A 129 -14.10 -9.02 32.16
C GLY A 129 -13.98 -10.54 32.32
N LEU A 130 -15.05 -11.28 32.03
CA LEU A 130 -15.03 -12.74 32.07
C LEU A 130 -14.06 -13.35 31.04
N ALA A 131 -14.05 -12.84 29.81
CA ALA A 131 -13.13 -13.28 28.76
C ALA A 131 -11.66 -13.10 29.16
N GLU A 132 -11.33 -11.94 29.73
CA GLU A 132 -9.98 -11.65 30.20
C GLU A 132 -9.57 -12.54 31.38
N ALA A 133 -10.45 -12.70 32.37
CA ALA A 133 -10.20 -13.54 33.52
C ALA A 133 -9.99 -15.02 33.12
N ILE A 134 -10.76 -15.53 32.17
CA ILE A 134 -10.60 -16.89 31.64
C ILE A 134 -9.21 -17.09 31.02
N LEU A 135 -8.71 -16.13 30.25
CA LEU A 135 -7.38 -16.23 29.64
C LEU A 135 -6.28 -16.29 30.70
N ARG A 136 -6.33 -15.39 31.69
CA ARG A 136 -5.36 -15.35 32.79
C ARG A 136 -5.44 -16.61 33.66
N LEU A 137 -6.64 -17.12 33.93
CA LEU A 137 -6.83 -18.37 34.67
C LEU A 137 -6.34 -19.59 33.89
N ALA A 138 -6.49 -19.62 32.57
CA ALA A 138 -5.94 -20.68 31.74
C ALA A 138 -4.41 -20.71 31.81
N ASP A 139 -3.76 -19.55 31.87
CA ASP A 139 -2.31 -19.43 32.10
C ASP A 139 -1.92 -19.91 33.51
N LEU A 140 -2.64 -19.47 34.56
CA LEU A 140 -2.38 -19.88 35.95
C LEU A 140 -2.61 -21.39 36.22
N CYS A 141 -3.49 -22.01 35.44
CA CYS A 141 -3.80 -23.43 35.53
C CYS A 141 -2.92 -24.30 34.61
N ASP A 142 -1.90 -23.73 33.96
CA ASP A 142 -0.98 -24.41 33.03
C ASP A 142 -1.71 -25.19 31.92
N ILE A 143 -2.81 -24.63 31.39
CA ILE A 143 -3.60 -25.30 30.37
C ILE A 143 -2.78 -25.44 29.07
N PRO A 144 -2.62 -26.67 28.52
CA PRO A 144 -1.77 -26.89 27.37
C PRO A 144 -2.30 -26.15 26.13
N THR A 145 -1.37 -25.58 25.36
CA THR A 145 -1.68 -24.86 24.11
C THR A 145 -1.26 -25.68 22.90
N ALA A 146 -2.23 -26.05 22.07
CA ALA A 146 -1.99 -26.69 20.79
C ALA A 146 -1.58 -25.65 19.73
N ALA A 147 -0.39 -25.84 19.15
CA ALA A 147 0.14 -24.95 18.13
C ALA A 147 -0.49 -25.23 16.75
N PRO A 148 -0.85 -24.19 15.97
CA PRO A 148 -1.33 -24.37 14.60
C PRO A 148 -0.18 -24.84 13.71
N VAL A 149 -0.42 -25.92 12.97
CA VAL A 149 0.56 -26.55 12.05
C VAL A 149 0.32 -26.10 10.62
N ALA A 150 -0.95 -26.09 10.22
CA ALA A 150 -1.36 -25.72 8.87
C ALA A 150 -2.78 -25.16 8.87
N ARG A 151 -3.08 -24.29 7.90
CA ARG A 151 -4.43 -23.81 7.62
C ARG A 151 -4.76 -23.91 6.14
N THR A 152 -6.03 -24.14 5.84
CA THR A 152 -6.60 -24.10 4.49
C THR A 152 -8.00 -23.46 4.53
N GLN A 153 -8.58 -23.19 3.37
CA GLN A 153 -9.93 -22.67 3.23
C GLN A 153 -10.74 -23.53 2.27
N ILE A 154 -11.96 -23.88 2.67
CA ILE A 154 -12.90 -24.65 1.85
C ILE A 154 -14.26 -23.97 1.89
N ALA A 155 -14.82 -23.59 0.73
CA ALA A 155 -16.15 -22.98 0.62
C ALA A 155 -16.37 -21.78 1.59
N GLY A 156 -15.36 -20.91 1.71
CA GLY A 156 -15.41 -19.75 2.61
C GLY A 156 -15.23 -20.05 4.11
N GLN A 157 -15.02 -21.32 4.48
CA GLN A 157 -14.76 -21.77 5.84
C GLN A 157 -13.27 -22.07 6.02
N ALA A 158 -12.71 -21.70 7.17
CA ALA A 158 -11.32 -22.01 7.49
C ALA A 158 -11.21 -23.39 8.14
N ILE A 159 -10.19 -24.16 7.75
CA ILE A 159 -9.76 -25.34 8.49
C ILE A 159 -8.38 -25.07 9.06
N VAL A 160 -8.21 -25.28 10.36
CA VAL A 160 -6.91 -25.20 11.02
C VAL A 160 -6.57 -26.56 11.61
N SER A 161 -5.34 -27.01 11.37
CA SER A 161 -4.78 -28.25 11.92
C SER A 161 -3.84 -27.90 13.04
N TYR A 162 -4.06 -28.49 14.21
CA TYR A 162 -3.31 -28.25 15.43
C TYR A 162 -2.52 -29.48 15.83
N ALA A 163 -1.30 -29.30 16.34
CA ALA A 163 -0.55 -30.37 16.97
C ALA A 163 -1.08 -30.59 18.38
N VAL A 164 -1.63 -31.77 18.66
CA VAL A 164 -2.13 -32.16 19.97
C VAL A 164 -1.27 -33.29 20.56
N PRO A 165 -0.93 -33.25 21.86
CA PRO A 165 -0.24 -34.35 22.51
C PRO A 165 -1.09 -35.62 22.39
N GLY A 166 -0.50 -36.71 21.88
CA GLY A 166 -1.18 -37.98 21.69
C GLY A 166 -1.50 -38.63 23.03
N GLY A 167 -2.64 -38.27 23.61
CA GLY A 167 -3.13 -38.79 24.88
C GLY A 167 -4.57 -38.31 25.13
N SER A 168 -5.52 -39.23 24.94
CA SER A 168 -6.83 -39.28 25.61
C SER A 168 -7.47 -37.94 26.06
N GLY A 169 -8.26 -37.33 25.18
CA GLY A 169 -9.19 -36.24 25.54
C GLY A 169 -9.81 -35.54 24.34
N SER A 170 -9.06 -35.36 23.25
CA SER A 170 -9.49 -34.53 22.11
C SER A 170 -10.51 -35.16 21.15
N ARG A 171 -10.94 -36.41 21.40
CA ARG A 171 -11.75 -37.18 20.43
C ARG A 171 -13.19 -36.69 20.28
N ASP A 172 -13.69 -35.86 21.19
CA ASP A 172 -15.11 -35.50 21.25
C ASP A 172 -15.31 -34.01 21.60
N LEU A 173 -14.65 -33.13 20.84
CA LEU A 173 -14.84 -31.68 20.93
C LEU A 173 -16.22 -31.30 20.38
N LYS A 174 -17.24 -31.41 21.22
CA LYS A 174 -18.61 -31.00 20.87
C LYS A 174 -18.83 -29.51 21.11
N ASP A 175 -18.13 -28.98 22.13
CA ASP A 175 -18.28 -27.63 22.64
C ASP A 175 -16.93 -26.93 22.72
N ALA A 176 -16.87 -25.71 22.16
CA ALA A 176 -15.76 -24.82 22.38
C ALA A 176 -16.23 -23.37 22.52
N VAL A 177 -15.37 -22.54 23.07
CA VAL A 177 -15.60 -21.10 23.17
C VAL A 177 -14.45 -20.39 22.47
N ALA A 178 -14.79 -19.57 21.47
CA ALA A 178 -13.86 -18.66 20.84
C ALA A 178 -13.84 -17.35 21.61
N LEU A 179 -12.64 -16.82 21.84
CA LEU A 179 -12.41 -15.50 22.42
C LEU A 179 -12.05 -14.53 21.31
N GLU A 180 -13.00 -13.68 20.90
CA GLU A 180 -12.84 -12.74 19.78
C GLU A 180 -13.18 -11.31 20.23
N ASN A 181 -12.25 -10.38 20.07
CA ASN A 181 -12.43 -8.95 20.42
C ASN A 181 -12.99 -8.71 21.83
N GLY A 182 -12.60 -9.53 22.82
CA GLY A 182 -13.09 -9.43 24.19
C GLY A 182 -14.45 -10.09 24.45
N HIS A 183 -15.04 -10.79 23.47
CA HIS A 183 -16.29 -11.51 23.61
C HIS A 183 -16.10 -13.03 23.61
N LEU A 184 -16.97 -13.72 24.36
CA LEU A 184 -17.04 -15.18 24.39
C LEU A 184 -18.11 -15.66 23.40
N LEU A 185 -17.68 -16.35 22.35
CA LEU A 185 -18.54 -16.94 21.33
C LEU A 185 -18.58 -18.45 21.47
N ARG A 186 -19.76 -18.99 21.77
CA ARG A 186 -19.94 -20.44 21.91
C ARG A 186 -20.06 -21.10 20.53
N LEU A 187 -19.17 -22.05 20.26
CA LEU A 187 -19.17 -22.85 19.04
C LEU A 187 -19.87 -24.19 19.33
N ARG A 188 -21.06 -24.40 18.75
CA ARG A 188 -21.84 -25.64 18.88
C ARG A 188 -22.63 -25.96 17.60
N PRO A 189 -22.51 -27.18 17.02
CA PRO A 189 -21.47 -28.18 17.28
C PRO A 189 -20.13 -27.76 16.66
N VAL A 190 -19.02 -28.04 17.34
CA VAL A 190 -17.68 -27.87 16.74
C VAL A 190 -17.44 -29.01 15.75
N ARG A 191 -17.21 -28.67 14.49
CA ARG A 191 -16.84 -29.66 13.47
C ARG A 191 -15.35 -29.90 13.54
N CYS A 192 -14.95 -31.06 14.05
CA CYS A 192 -13.55 -31.43 14.20
C CYS A 192 -13.28 -32.88 13.85
N LEU A 193 -12.02 -33.18 13.60
CA LEU A 193 -11.50 -34.53 13.39
C LEU A 193 -10.14 -34.67 14.08
N VAL A 194 -9.94 -35.79 14.76
CA VAL A 194 -8.62 -36.17 15.30
C VAL A 194 -7.98 -37.19 14.38
N GLU A 195 -6.78 -36.89 13.89
CA GLU A 195 -5.98 -37.77 13.05
C GLU A 195 -4.56 -37.89 13.61
N GLY A 196 -4.24 -39.03 14.22
CA GLY A 196 -2.94 -39.23 14.88
C GLY A 196 -2.67 -38.19 15.97
N LYS A 197 -1.66 -37.34 15.77
CA LYS A 197 -1.30 -36.22 16.66
C LYS A 197 -1.84 -34.86 16.17
N LEU A 198 -2.77 -34.87 15.22
CA LEU A 198 -3.38 -33.67 14.67
C LEU A 198 -4.85 -33.58 15.07
N LEU A 199 -5.27 -32.37 15.39
CA LEU A 199 -6.66 -31.98 15.54
C LEU A 199 -7.02 -31.00 14.41
N HIS A 200 -7.95 -31.39 13.56
CA HIS A 200 -8.50 -30.55 12.50
C HIS A 200 -9.78 -29.91 13.00
N VAL A 201 -9.89 -28.59 12.90
CA VAL A 201 -11.09 -27.83 13.28
C VAL A 201 -11.58 -27.04 12.07
N LEU A 202 -12.85 -27.26 11.70
CA LEU A 202 -13.56 -26.51 10.67
C LEU A 202 -14.35 -25.38 11.35
N PHE A 203 -14.01 -24.14 11.00
CA PHE A 203 -14.61 -22.95 11.56
C PHE A 203 -15.88 -22.55 10.79
N PRO A 204 -16.92 -22.04 11.48
CA PRO A 204 -18.09 -21.48 10.83
C PRO A 204 -17.74 -20.35 9.86
N PRO A 205 -18.53 -20.12 8.80
CA PRO A 205 -18.34 -19.00 7.89
C PRO A 205 -18.31 -17.67 8.65
N GLY A 206 -17.35 -16.79 8.31
CA GLY A 206 -17.23 -15.46 8.91
C GLY A 206 -16.60 -15.42 10.31
N LEU A 207 -16.37 -16.56 10.96
CA LEU A 207 -15.66 -16.61 12.25
C LEU A 207 -14.15 -16.63 12.00
N SER A 208 -13.43 -15.65 12.54
CA SER A 208 -11.97 -15.65 12.44
C SER A 208 -11.37 -16.75 13.34
N PRO A 209 -10.26 -17.40 12.95
CA PRO A 209 -9.57 -18.35 13.83
C PRO A 209 -8.96 -17.63 15.05
N ALA A 210 -9.77 -17.44 16.09
CA ALA A 210 -9.40 -16.78 17.33
C ALA A 210 -8.75 -17.75 18.33
N ARG A 211 -8.39 -17.27 19.53
CA ARG A 211 -7.99 -18.15 20.64
C ARG A 211 -9.21 -18.95 21.06
N ILE A 212 -9.14 -20.28 20.95
CA ILE A 212 -10.25 -21.16 21.34
C ILE A 212 -9.87 -21.88 22.62
N LEU A 213 -10.80 -21.89 23.57
CA LEU A 213 -10.77 -22.83 24.69
C LEU A 213 -11.84 -23.88 24.44
N ALA A 214 -11.39 -25.10 24.26
CA ALA A 214 -12.26 -26.21 23.99
C ALA A 214 -12.46 -27.05 25.25
N CYS A 215 -13.68 -27.53 25.45
CA CYS A 215 -14.08 -28.17 26.71
C CYS A 215 -14.36 -29.68 26.55
N PRO A 216 -13.42 -30.52 26.09
CA PRO A 216 -13.58 -31.97 26.21
C PRO A 216 -13.41 -32.39 27.69
N ASN A 217 -13.13 -33.67 27.96
CA ASN A 217 -12.87 -34.17 29.33
C ASN A 217 -11.71 -33.43 30.03
N THR A 218 -10.81 -32.79 29.27
CA THR A 218 -9.73 -31.92 29.76
C THR A 218 -9.69 -30.67 28.90
N ILE A 219 -9.65 -29.48 29.50
CA ILE A 219 -9.66 -28.21 28.75
C ILE A 219 -8.41 -28.11 27.88
N LEU A 220 -8.58 -27.73 26.61
CA LEU A 220 -7.50 -27.56 25.64
C LEU A 220 -7.53 -26.15 25.06
N ARG A 221 -6.38 -25.47 25.00
CA ARG A 221 -6.24 -24.18 24.33
C ARG A 221 -5.74 -24.37 22.90
N LEU A 222 -6.46 -23.81 21.92
CA LEU A 222 -5.99 -23.74 20.53
C LEU A 222 -5.49 -22.32 20.25
N ALA A 223 -4.24 -22.20 19.84
CA ALA A 223 -3.67 -20.89 19.49
C ALA A 223 -4.25 -20.33 18.18
N ALA A 224 -4.25 -19.01 18.04
CA ALA A 224 -4.63 -18.37 16.78
C ALA A 224 -3.53 -18.63 15.71
N PRO A 225 -3.89 -18.87 14.44
CA PRO A 225 -2.94 -18.95 13.34
C PRO A 225 -2.19 -17.63 13.16
N ASP A 226 -0.87 -17.70 13.09
CA ASP A 226 0.03 -16.57 12.89
C ASP A 226 0.62 -16.54 11.46
N ALA A 227 1.63 -15.70 11.25
CA ALA A 227 2.38 -15.64 9.99
C ALA A 227 3.21 -16.91 9.72
N GLY A 228 3.65 -17.61 10.78
CA GLY A 228 4.40 -18.87 10.68
C GLY A 228 3.55 -20.08 10.31
N THR A 229 2.22 -20.00 10.51
CA THR A 229 1.30 -21.09 10.18
C THR A 229 1.20 -21.31 8.67
N ARG A 230 1.63 -22.51 8.22
CA ARG A 230 1.65 -22.89 6.79
C ARG A 230 0.25 -22.80 6.19
N ARG A 231 0.09 -21.97 5.15
CA ARG A 231 -1.13 -21.92 4.33
C ARG A 231 -1.00 -22.95 3.21
N LEU A 232 -1.87 -23.95 3.21
CA LEU A 232 -1.88 -25.02 2.20
C LEU A 232 -3.15 -24.92 1.35
N PRO A 233 -3.05 -25.09 0.02
CA PRO A 233 -4.20 -25.42 -0.82
C PRO A 233 -4.93 -26.66 -0.28
N VAL A 234 -6.24 -26.76 -0.54
CA VAL A 234 -7.08 -27.86 -0.03
C VAL A 234 -6.57 -29.22 -0.48
N ALA A 235 -6.15 -29.33 -1.75
CA ALA A 235 -5.60 -30.56 -2.32
C ALA A 235 -4.30 -30.99 -1.60
N ASP A 236 -3.37 -30.07 -1.37
CA ASP A 236 -2.10 -30.36 -0.66
C ASP A 236 -2.33 -30.68 0.81
N TRP A 237 -3.31 -30.00 1.42
CA TRP A 237 -3.74 -30.28 2.78
C TRP A 237 -4.33 -31.69 2.89
N LEU A 238 -5.14 -32.13 1.92
CA LEU A 238 -5.72 -33.48 1.85
C LEU A 238 -4.69 -34.56 1.50
N HIS A 239 -3.71 -34.26 0.64
CA HIS A 239 -2.73 -35.22 0.15
C HIS A 239 -1.88 -35.84 1.27
N GLY A 240 -1.64 -35.10 2.35
CA GLY A 240 -0.92 -35.58 3.54
C GLY A 240 -1.80 -36.20 4.62
N ARG A 241 -3.05 -36.59 4.32
CA ARG A 241 -4.05 -37.08 5.31
C ARG A 241 -4.65 -38.41 4.89
N GLY A 242 -5.07 -39.18 5.88
CA GLY A 242 -5.72 -40.48 5.71
C GLY A 242 -7.16 -40.38 5.24
N ALA A 243 -7.72 -41.53 4.83
CA ALA A 243 -9.08 -41.62 4.29
C ALA A 243 -10.16 -41.03 5.21
N ALA A 244 -9.99 -41.18 6.53
CA ALA A 244 -10.91 -40.63 7.54
C ALA A 244 -11.09 -39.10 7.43
N CYS A 245 -10.06 -38.38 6.95
CA CYS A 245 -10.11 -36.94 6.75
C CYS A 245 -11.00 -36.55 5.56
N GLY A 246 -10.91 -37.31 4.47
CA GLY A 246 -11.78 -37.13 3.30
C GLY A 246 -13.25 -37.44 3.64
N ASP A 247 -13.49 -38.51 4.39
CA ASP A 247 -14.85 -38.90 4.82
C ASP A 247 -15.48 -37.88 5.76
N TRP A 248 -14.71 -37.38 6.74
CA TRP A 248 -15.15 -36.33 7.64
C TRP A 248 -15.53 -35.04 6.90
N LEU A 249 -14.69 -34.59 5.95
CA LEU A 249 -15.01 -33.42 5.14
C LEU A 249 -16.23 -33.65 4.26
N SER A 250 -16.39 -34.85 3.71
CA SER A 250 -17.56 -35.22 2.91
C SER A 250 -18.83 -35.21 3.74
N GLY A 251 -18.75 -35.59 5.02
CA GLY A 251 -19.84 -35.46 5.99
C GLY A 251 -20.14 -34.01 6.37
N CYS A 252 -19.12 -33.14 6.43
CA CYS A 252 -19.29 -31.73 6.78
C CYS A 252 -19.85 -30.87 5.63
N LEU A 253 -19.43 -31.13 4.39
CA LEU A 253 -19.68 -30.27 3.22
C LEU A 253 -20.55 -30.94 2.13
N GLY A 254 -20.89 -32.23 2.30
CA GLY A 254 -21.59 -33.05 1.31
C GLY A 254 -20.62 -33.74 0.33
N ARG A 255 -20.93 -34.97 -0.07
CA ARG A 255 -20.09 -35.81 -0.96
C ARG A 255 -19.74 -35.13 -2.29
N ASN A 256 -20.67 -34.37 -2.86
CA ASN A 256 -20.46 -33.64 -4.12
C ASN A 256 -19.51 -32.45 -3.97
N GLY A 257 -19.43 -31.84 -2.78
CA GLY A 257 -18.52 -30.74 -2.47
C GLY A 257 -17.06 -31.19 -2.36
N VAL A 258 -16.80 -32.37 -1.79
CA VAL A 258 -15.43 -32.92 -1.71
C VAL A 258 -14.97 -33.51 -3.05
N ALA A 259 -15.88 -34.15 -3.79
CA ALA A 259 -15.58 -34.69 -5.12
C ALA A 259 -15.31 -33.62 -6.19
N SER A 260 -15.78 -32.37 -6.01
CA SER A 260 -15.39 -31.23 -6.86
C SER A 260 -14.05 -30.61 -6.46
N LEU A 261 -13.63 -30.77 -5.19
CA LEU A 261 -12.37 -30.28 -4.64
C LEU A 261 -11.18 -31.22 -4.88
N CYS A 262 -11.43 -32.54 -4.97
CA CYS A 262 -10.42 -33.56 -5.27
C CYS A 262 -10.27 -33.86 -6.77
N ARG A 263 -11.15 -33.33 -7.62
CA ARG A 263 -10.91 -33.32 -9.06
C ARG A 263 -9.77 -32.36 -9.33
N SER A 264 -8.58 -32.89 -9.61
CA SER A 264 -7.60 -32.16 -10.40
C SER A 264 -8.35 -31.53 -11.57
N PRO A 265 -8.19 -30.22 -11.85
CA PRO A 265 -8.96 -29.54 -12.88
C PRO A 265 -8.44 -29.97 -14.26
N ALA A 266 -8.79 -31.19 -14.65
CA ALA A 266 -8.87 -31.63 -16.03
C ALA A 266 -10.31 -31.41 -16.47
N GLY A 267 -10.64 -30.15 -16.79
CA GLY A 267 -11.99 -29.73 -17.13
C GLY A 267 -12.18 -28.24 -16.88
N ASP A 268 -11.72 -27.45 -17.84
CA ASP A 268 -11.86 -26.00 -18.03
C ASP A 268 -11.87 -25.10 -16.77
N PRO A 269 -10.72 -24.48 -16.40
CA PRO A 269 -10.72 -23.49 -15.33
C PRO A 269 -11.44 -22.23 -15.82
N VAL A 270 -12.01 -21.46 -14.89
CA VAL A 270 -12.18 -20.01 -15.11
C VAL A 270 -10.85 -19.51 -15.67
N GLN A 271 -10.82 -19.17 -16.96
CA GLN A 271 -9.57 -18.97 -17.69
C GLN A 271 -8.80 -17.84 -17.00
N THR A 272 -7.60 -18.11 -16.49
CA THR A 272 -6.68 -17.02 -16.13
C THR A 272 -6.46 -16.20 -17.38
N GLN A 273 -7.02 -14.98 -17.40
CA GLN A 273 -6.91 -14.08 -18.54
C GLN A 273 -5.75 -13.12 -18.30
N LEU A 274 -4.93 -12.94 -19.35
CA LEU A 274 -3.85 -11.97 -19.36
C LEU A 274 -4.30 -10.77 -20.20
N SER A 275 -4.25 -9.59 -19.61
CA SER A 275 -4.29 -8.32 -20.33
C SER A 275 -2.89 -7.73 -20.34
N LEU A 276 -2.28 -7.70 -21.52
CA LEU A 276 -1.00 -7.04 -21.74
C LEU A 276 -1.24 -5.55 -21.95
N ARG A 277 -0.83 -4.72 -20.99
CA ARG A 277 -0.97 -3.26 -21.07
C ARG A 277 0.22 -2.63 -21.77
N HIS A 278 1.42 -3.15 -21.55
CA HIS A 278 2.63 -2.65 -22.19
C HIS A 278 3.72 -3.71 -22.30
N LEU A 279 4.46 -3.68 -23.40
CA LEU A 279 5.64 -4.51 -23.62
C LEU A 279 6.63 -3.81 -24.56
N SER A 280 7.77 -3.39 -24.03
CA SER A 280 8.81 -2.75 -24.85
C SER A 280 10.21 -3.05 -24.35
N ALA A 281 11.17 -3.19 -25.24
CA ALA A 281 12.58 -3.39 -24.89
C ALA A 281 13.40 -2.11 -25.06
N GLY A 282 14.31 -1.88 -24.12
CA GLY A 282 15.36 -0.87 -24.18
C GLY A 282 16.72 -1.45 -23.80
N PRO A 283 17.78 -0.63 -23.78
CA PRO A 283 19.12 -1.07 -23.38
C PRO A 283 19.16 -1.64 -21.96
N ALA A 284 18.37 -1.05 -21.04
CA ALA A 284 18.33 -1.45 -19.63
C ALA A 284 17.51 -2.73 -19.34
N GLY A 285 16.68 -3.22 -20.28
CA GLY A 285 15.79 -4.35 -20.03
C GLY A 285 14.51 -4.34 -20.85
N LEU A 286 13.60 -5.23 -20.47
CA LEU A 286 12.24 -5.34 -21.00
C LEU A 286 11.28 -4.68 -20.01
N LEU A 287 10.69 -3.55 -20.39
CA LEU A 287 9.58 -2.91 -19.68
C LEU A 287 8.30 -3.70 -19.95
N TYR A 288 7.60 -4.06 -18.88
CA TYR A 288 6.34 -4.79 -18.96
C TYR A 288 5.28 -4.16 -18.05
N ALA A 289 4.03 -4.22 -18.48
CA ALA A 289 2.85 -4.00 -17.65
C ALA A 289 1.78 -5.05 -17.99
N LEU A 290 1.44 -5.86 -17.00
CA LEU A 290 0.62 -7.06 -17.11
C LEU A 290 -0.49 -6.99 -16.07
N VAL A 291 -1.71 -7.31 -16.47
CA VAL A 291 -2.84 -7.53 -15.56
C VAL A 291 -3.33 -8.95 -15.76
N LEU A 292 -3.36 -9.73 -14.69
CA LEU A 292 -3.82 -11.11 -14.67
C LEU A 292 -5.11 -11.19 -13.88
N SER A 293 -6.16 -11.72 -14.49
CA SER A 293 -7.34 -12.15 -13.75
C SER A 293 -7.09 -13.57 -13.23
N ASP A 294 -6.85 -13.69 -11.93
CA ASP A 294 -6.58 -14.94 -11.22
C ASP A 294 -7.51 -15.08 -9.99
N PRO A 295 -8.84 -15.22 -10.21
CA PRO A 295 -9.84 -15.25 -9.14
C PRO A 295 -9.65 -16.41 -8.16
N LEU A 296 -8.95 -17.47 -8.59
CA LEU A 296 -8.66 -18.64 -7.78
C LEU A 296 -7.25 -18.61 -7.14
N HIS A 297 -6.51 -17.52 -7.36
CA HIS A 297 -5.12 -17.35 -6.88
C HIS A 297 -4.20 -18.53 -7.26
N ALA A 298 -4.46 -19.15 -8.42
CA ALA A 298 -3.79 -20.34 -8.89
C ALA A 298 -2.37 -20.05 -9.40
N VAL A 299 -2.08 -18.82 -9.83
CA VAL A 299 -0.80 -18.42 -10.40
C VAL A 299 0.22 -18.15 -9.30
N ARG A 300 1.30 -18.94 -9.28
CA ARG A 300 2.44 -18.74 -8.39
C ARG A 300 3.38 -17.67 -8.92
N ARG A 301 3.72 -17.73 -10.21
CA ARG A 301 4.65 -16.81 -10.90
C ARG A 301 4.25 -16.60 -12.35
N VAL A 302 4.67 -15.46 -12.90
CA VAL A 302 4.62 -15.18 -14.34
C VAL A 302 6.04 -15.29 -14.88
N VAL A 303 6.23 -16.01 -15.98
CA VAL A 303 7.54 -16.19 -16.62
C VAL A 303 7.53 -15.42 -17.92
N LEU A 304 8.45 -14.46 -18.04
CA LEU A 304 8.75 -13.80 -19.30
C LEU A 304 9.94 -14.50 -19.96
N GLU A 305 9.77 -14.94 -21.20
CA GLU A 305 10.83 -15.53 -22.00
C GLU A 305 11.04 -14.74 -23.29
N ARG A 306 12.26 -14.24 -23.48
CA ARG A 306 12.68 -13.53 -24.69
C ARG A 306 14.07 -13.99 -25.09
N ARG A 307 14.24 -14.39 -26.35
CA ARG A 307 15.53 -14.87 -26.92
C ARG A 307 16.21 -15.96 -26.07
N GLY A 308 15.43 -16.90 -25.53
CA GLY A 308 15.92 -17.99 -24.68
C GLY A 308 16.33 -17.59 -23.25
N ARG A 309 16.27 -16.30 -22.89
CA ARG A 309 16.43 -15.83 -21.50
C ARG A 309 15.07 -15.79 -20.82
N ARG A 310 15.03 -16.16 -19.54
CA ARG A 310 13.81 -16.22 -18.72
C ARG A 310 13.94 -15.37 -17.46
N VAL A 311 12.85 -14.69 -17.10
CA VAL A 311 12.71 -13.97 -15.83
C VAL A 311 11.39 -14.33 -15.17
N ASP A 312 11.47 -14.69 -13.89
CA ASP A 312 10.33 -14.99 -13.03
C ASP A 312 9.83 -13.71 -12.35
N LEU A 313 8.56 -13.40 -12.53
CA LEU A 313 7.86 -12.28 -11.91
C LEU A 313 6.93 -12.76 -10.81
N THR A 314 6.89 -11.99 -9.73
CA THR A 314 5.93 -12.17 -8.64
C THR A 314 4.90 -11.05 -8.72
N PRO A 315 3.69 -11.31 -9.27
CA PRO A 315 2.68 -10.26 -9.43
C PRO A 315 2.12 -9.83 -8.06
N GLY A 316 1.88 -8.53 -7.89
CA GLY A 316 1.20 -8.00 -6.71
C GLY A 316 -0.28 -8.37 -6.76
N ARG A 317 -0.82 -8.95 -5.68
CA ARG A 317 -2.18 -9.53 -5.66
C ARG A 317 -3.18 -8.57 -5.00
N GLY A 318 -4.25 -8.27 -5.73
CA GLY A 318 -5.44 -7.60 -5.21
C GLY A 318 -6.38 -8.58 -4.50
N ALA A 319 -7.27 -8.02 -3.67
CA ALA A 319 -8.29 -8.77 -2.93
C ALA A 319 -9.40 -9.36 -3.82
N ASP A 320 -9.52 -8.85 -5.04
CA ASP A 320 -10.50 -9.23 -6.07
C ASP A 320 -10.02 -10.38 -6.98
N GLY A 321 -8.82 -10.92 -6.74
CA GLY A 321 -8.22 -11.92 -7.62
C GLY A 321 -7.46 -11.33 -8.81
N THR A 322 -7.39 -10.01 -8.94
CA THR A 322 -6.57 -9.37 -9.97
C THR A 322 -5.12 -9.29 -9.50
N ALA A 323 -4.18 -9.73 -10.33
CA ALA A 323 -2.75 -9.62 -10.06
C ALA A 323 -2.11 -8.68 -11.07
N VAL A 324 -1.47 -7.61 -10.57
CA VAL A 324 -0.80 -6.60 -11.41
C VAL A 324 0.70 -6.80 -11.31
N ALA A 325 1.37 -6.83 -12.45
CA ALA A 325 2.83 -6.87 -12.53
C ALA A 325 3.32 -5.80 -13.50
N VAL A 326 4.02 -4.81 -12.95
CA VAL A 326 4.79 -3.84 -13.73
C VAL A 326 6.25 -3.94 -13.33
N GLY A 327 7.16 -3.64 -14.25
CA GLY A 327 8.58 -3.75 -13.95
C GLY A 327 9.49 -3.59 -15.15
N LEU A 328 10.78 -3.72 -14.87
CA LEU A 328 11.87 -3.75 -15.82
C LEU A 328 12.61 -5.08 -15.61
N ALA A 329 12.38 -6.05 -16.49
CA ALA A 329 13.05 -7.34 -16.45
C ALA A 329 14.43 -7.25 -17.11
N ASP A 330 15.44 -7.95 -16.58
CA ASP A 330 16.75 -8.13 -17.21
C ASP A 330 16.69 -9.09 -18.41
N LEU A 331 15.89 -8.71 -19.41
CA LEU A 331 15.73 -9.33 -20.71
C LEU A 331 16.07 -8.28 -21.78
N GLY A 332 17.18 -7.57 -21.58
CA GLY A 332 17.57 -6.38 -22.35
C GLY A 332 18.01 -6.63 -23.79
N GLY A 333 18.40 -5.54 -24.44
CA GLY A 333 18.87 -5.51 -25.83
C GLY A 333 17.79 -5.04 -26.81
N LEU A 334 18.20 -4.21 -27.78
CA LEU A 334 17.31 -3.61 -28.77
C LEU A 334 16.47 -4.67 -29.49
N PRO A 335 15.16 -4.43 -29.68
CA PRO A 335 14.30 -5.37 -30.39
C PRO A 335 14.73 -5.49 -31.85
N ARG A 336 14.60 -6.70 -32.38
CA ARG A 336 14.79 -7.00 -33.81
C ARG A 336 13.42 -7.05 -34.48
N HIS A 337 13.38 -6.96 -35.80
CA HIS A 337 12.12 -7.13 -36.52
C HIS A 337 11.54 -8.52 -36.22
N GLY A 338 10.27 -8.58 -35.80
CA GLY A 338 9.59 -9.83 -35.43
C GLY A 338 9.97 -10.42 -34.07
N ASP A 339 10.67 -9.66 -33.20
CA ASP A 339 11.04 -10.12 -31.86
C ASP A 339 9.80 -10.26 -30.94
N THR A 340 9.66 -11.43 -30.33
CA THR A 340 8.53 -11.77 -29.46
C THR A 340 8.98 -12.08 -28.03
N CYS A 341 8.05 -11.91 -27.09
CA CYS A 341 8.19 -12.38 -25.72
C CYS A 341 7.07 -13.38 -25.45
N ARG A 342 7.45 -14.58 -24.98
CA ARG A 342 6.51 -15.58 -24.50
C ARG A 342 6.20 -15.29 -23.03
N ILE A 343 4.92 -15.25 -22.70
CA ILE A 343 4.41 -14.96 -21.37
C ILE A 343 3.69 -16.21 -20.88
N SER A 344 4.27 -16.87 -19.88
CA SER A 344 3.72 -18.09 -19.29
C SER A 344 3.39 -17.87 -17.82
N VAL A 345 2.49 -18.67 -17.28
CA VAL A 345 2.21 -18.71 -15.83
C VAL A 345 2.59 -20.06 -15.27
N LEU A 346 3.21 -20.05 -14.10
CA LEU A 346 3.46 -21.24 -13.31
C LEU A 346 2.36 -21.34 -12.25
N CYS A 347 1.51 -22.36 -12.36
CA CYS A 347 0.46 -22.61 -11.37
C CYS A 347 1.02 -23.34 -10.14
N HIS A 348 0.35 -23.24 -8.99
CA HIS A 348 0.71 -24.02 -7.79
C HIS A 348 0.63 -25.53 -8.03
N SER A 349 -0.20 -25.97 -8.99
CA SER A 349 -0.33 -27.38 -9.42
C SER A 349 0.87 -27.91 -10.22
N GLY A 350 1.86 -27.07 -10.56
CA GLY A 350 3.09 -27.49 -11.23
C GLY A 350 3.20 -27.25 -12.75
N PRO A 351 2.14 -27.28 -13.58
CA PRO A 351 2.31 -27.06 -15.02
C PRO A 351 2.53 -25.57 -15.32
N ALA A 352 3.51 -25.30 -16.18
CA ALA A 352 3.66 -24.00 -16.82
C ALA A 352 2.70 -23.91 -18.02
N ARG A 353 1.91 -22.85 -18.08
CA ARG A 353 0.95 -22.61 -19.17
C ARG A 353 1.32 -21.34 -19.92
N LEU A 354 1.49 -21.43 -21.24
CA LEU A 354 1.65 -20.25 -22.09
C LEU A 354 0.31 -19.48 -22.13
N LEU A 355 0.34 -18.19 -21.79
CA LEU A 355 -0.83 -17.32 -21.88
C LEU A 355 -0.82 -16.47 -23.15
N ALA A 356 0.36 -15.98 -23.55
CA ALA A 356 0.49 -15.16 -24.73
C ALA A 356 1.90 -15.25 -25.32
N GLU A 357 1.99 -14.97 -26.62
CA GLU A 357 3.22 -14.58 -27.28
C GLU A 357 2.97 -13.21 -27.90
N ALA A 358 3.71 -12.20 -27.45
CA ALA A 358 3.47 -10.81 -27.80
C ALA A 358 4.69 -10.20 -28.49
N SER A 359 4.43 -9.31 -29.46
CA SER A 359 5.49 -8.55 -30.11
C SER A 359 6.13 -7.56 -29.15
N VAL A 360 7.45 -7.41 -29.23
CA VAL A 360 8.21 -6.51 -28.37
C VAL A 360 8.59 -5.27 -29.17
N ALA A 361 7.97 -4.13 -28.84
CA ALA A 361 8.31 -2.85 -29.45
C ALA A 361 9.60 -2.26 -28.87
N ALA A 362 10.22 -1.29 -29.57
CA ALA A 362 11.27 -0.47 -28.97
C ALA A 362 10.64 0.48 -27.97
N TYR A 363 11.25 0.61 -26.78
CA TYR A 363 10.82 1.62 -25.83
C TYR A 363 11.07 3.01 -26.42
N ASP A 364 10.10 3.91 -26.30
CA ASP A 364 10.10 5.24 -26.92
C ASP A 364 10.44 6.38 -25.94
N GLY A 365 10.67 6.05 -24.67
CA GLY A 365 10.91 7.01 -23.59
C GLY A 365 9.63 7.57 -22.96
N GLY A 366 8.46 7.20 -23.49
CA GLY A 366 7.15 7.64 -23.04
C GLY A 366 6.72 7.03 -21.69
N LEU A 367 5.52 7.39 -21.25
CA LEU A 367 4.88 6.79 -20.08
C LEU A 367 4.14 5.52 -20.53
N PRO A 368 4.56 4.32 -20.10
CA PRO A 368 3.86 3.08 -20.46
C PRO A 368 2.46 3.01 -19.87
N ALA A 369 1.51 2.44 -20.61
CA ALA A 369 0.17 2.20 -20.09
C ALA A 369 0.20 1.21 -18.90
N GLY A 370 -0.60 1.50 -17.86
CA GLY A 370 -0.70 0.68 -16.65
C GLY A 370 0.34 0.95 -15.55
N PHE A 371 1.36 1.79 -15.80
CA PHE A 371 2.34 2.14 -14.77
C PHE A 371 1.76 3.08 -13.70
N GLU A 372 0.94 4.04 -14.09
CA GLU A 372 0.25 4.93 -13.15
C GLU A 372 -0.73 4.15 -12.27
N ASP A 373 -1.54 3.26 -12.87
CA ASP A 373 -2.44 2.37 -12.15
C ASP A 373 -1.69 1.51 -11.14
N ALA A 374 -0.58 0.88 -11.55
CA ALA A 374 0.24 0.07 -10.66
C ALA A 374 0.88 0.88 -9.51
N TRP A 375 1.27 2.13 -9.77
CA TRP A 375 1.78 3.03 -8.72
C TRP A 375 0.72 3.37 -7.68
N THR A 376 -0.53 3.64 -8.11
CA THR A 376 -1.63 3.86 -7.17
C THR A 376 -1.96 2.65 -6.30
N LEU A 377 -1.60 1.43 -6.76
CA LEU A 377 -1.67 0.18 -6.00
C LEU A 377 -0.46 -0.07 -5.09
N GLY A 378 0.49 0.87 -5.00
CA GLY A 378 1.68 0.76 -4.16
C GLY A 378 2.81 -0.08 -4.76
N ILE A 379 2.76 -0.40 -6.06
CA ILE A 379 3.86 -1.07 -6.76
C ILE A 379 4.91 -0.01 -7.13
N ASP A 380 6.19 -0.37 -7.06
CA ASP A 380 7.32 0.52 -7.37
C ASP A 380 7.50 0.77 -8.89
N ALA A 381 6.48 1.36 -9.51
CA ALA A 381 6.46 1.66 -10.93
C ALA A 381 7.33 2.88 -11.29
N ALA A 382 7.42 3.86 -10.39
CA ALA A 382 8.16 5.11 -10.60
C ALA A 382 9.67 4.88 -10.68
N GLU A 383 10.26 4.16 -9.71
CA GLU A 383 11.70 3.88 -9.71
C GLU A 383 12.09 2.95 -10.87
N THR A 384 11.25 1.96 -11.15
CA THR A 384 11.39 1.09 -12.31
C THR A 384 11.47 1.88 -13.62
N LEU A 385 10.52 2.78 -13.85
CA LEU A 385 10.45 3.56 -15.08
C LEU A 385 11.61 4.57 -15.16
N ALA A 386 11.98 5.19 -14.05
CA ALA A 386 13.15 6.07 -13.96
C ALA A 386 14.44 5.33 -14.38
N ARG A 387 14.63 4.08 -13.93
CA ARG A 387 15.76 3.24 -14.35
C ARG A 387 15.72 2.91 -15.84
N ALA A 388 14.56 2.63 -16.39
CA ALA A 388 14.42 2.35 -17.81
C ALA A 388 14.75 3.57 -18.69
N ARG A 389 14.31 4.76 -18.26
CA ARG A 389 14.62 6.04 -18.93
C ARG A 389 16.07 6.49 -18.75
N ALA A 390 16.71 6.16 -17.64
CA ALA A 390 18.13 6.44 -17.43
C ALA A 390 19.04 5.74 -18.47
N GLY A 391 18.65 4.54 -18.92
CA GLY A 391 19.33 3.81 -19.99
C GLY A 391 18.74 4.04 -21.39
N PHE A 392 17.78 4.97 -21.53
CA PHE A 392 17.16 5.25 -22.82
C PHE A 392 18.09 6.10 -23.69
N HIS A 393 18.46 5.53 -24.83
CA HIS A 393 19.22 6.23 -25.86
C HIS A 393 18.64 5.87 -27.22
N ARG A 394 18.16 6.89 -27.94
CA ARG A 394 17.85 6.76 -29.37
C ARG A 394 18.31 8.01 -30.12
N PRO A 395 18.67 7.88 -31.40
CA PRO A 395 18.96 9.04 -32.24
C PRO A 395 17.76 9.99 -32.26
N ALA A 396 18.02 11.29 -32.17
CA ALA A 396 16.96 12.29 -32.31
C ALA A 396 16.31 12.16 -33.70
N PRO A 397 14.97 12.15 -33.78
CA PRO A 397 14.30 12.01 -35.06
C PRO A 397 14.53 13.25 -35.94
N SER A 398 14.51 13.06 -37.26
CA SER A 398 14.62 14.16 -38.22
C SER A 398 13.46 15.14 -38.05
N ALA A 399 13.78 16.43 -38.05
CA ALA A 399 12.80 17.51 -37.94
C ALA A 399 12.63 18.25 -39.27
N VAL A 400 11.40 18.66 -39.58
CA VAL A 400 11.08 19.56 -40.69
C VAL A 400 11.04 20.98 -40.15
N ILE A 401 11.75 21.90 -40.82
CA ILE A 401 11.90 23.29 -40.37
C ILE A 401 11.23 24.21 -41.38
N GLN A 402 10.33 25.06 -40.89
CA GLN A 402 9.63 26.06 -41.69
C GLN A 402 9.90 27.46 -41.12
N HIS A 403 10.09 28.43 -42.00
CA HIS A 403 10.42 29.81 -41.63
C HIS A 403 9.29 30.75 -42.03
N PHE A 404 8.98 31.72 -41.17
CA PHE A 404 7.92 32.69 -41.37
C PHE A 404 8.38 34.09 -40.93
N GLY A 405 7.93 35.12 -41.65
CA GLY A 405 8.29 36.51 -41.36
C GLY A 405 9.64 36.93 -41.96
N PRO A 406 10.15 38.11 -41.57
CA PRO A 406 11.35 38.70 -42.17
C PRO A 406 12.62 37.97 -41.73
N THR A 407 13.67 38.05 -42.56
CA THR A 407 15.01 37.59 -42.18
C THR A 407 15.75 38.76 -41.51
N LEU A 408 16.00 38.65 -40.20
CA LEU A 408 16.66 39.68 -39.39
C LEU A 408 17.83 39.09 -38.60
N ALA A 409 18.81 39.93 -38.26
CA ALA A 409 19.88 39.52 -37.35
C ALA A 409 19.32 39.18 -35.97
N CYS A 410 19.52 37.94 -35.53
CA CYS A 410 18.98 37.43 -34.28
C CYS A 410 20.02 37.51 -33.15
N GLY A 411 19.69 38.22 -32.08
CA GLY A 411 20.48 38.35 -30.85
C GLY A 411 19.92 37.53 -29.68
N LEU A 412 18.67 37.06 -29.77
CA LEU A 412 18.04 36.18 -28.80
C LEU A 412 16.98 35.30 -29.47
N ARG A 413 16.96 34.01 -29.15
CA ARG A 413 15.89 33.11 -29.59
C ARG A 413 14.94 32.77 -28.45
N ILE A 414 13.64 32.77 -28.72
CA ILE A 414 12.64 32.26 -27.79
C ILE A 414 12.25 30.86 -28.25
N VAL A 415 12.64 29.84 -27.50
CA VAL A 415 12.28 28.45 -27.76
C VAL A 415 11.03 28.12 -26.97
N THR A 416 9.96 27.70 -27.65
CA THR A 416 8.71 27.36 -26.98
C THR A 416 7.97 26.24 -27.71
N ALA A 417 7.25 25.41 -26.96
CA ALA A 417 6.31 24.48 -27.54
C ALA A 417 5.00 25.21 -27.88
N ILE A 418 4.37 24.85 -28.99
CA ILE A 418 2.99 25.28 -29.26
C ILE A 418 2.08 24.43 -28.39
N GLY A 419 1.33 25.09 -27.51
CA GLY A 419 0.28 24.47 -26.70
C GLY A 419 -1.07 24.52 -27.40
N ASP A 420 -2.13 24.28 -26.63
CA ASP A 420 -3.49 24.15 -27.17
C ASP A 420 -4.13 25.48 -27.61
N SER A 421 -3.51 26.62 -27.26
CA SER A 421 -4.00 27.95 -27.61
C SER A 421 -3.08 28.67 -28.60
N ALA A 422 -3.62 28.98 -29.78
CA ALA A 422 -2.96 29.80 -30.79
C ALA A 422 -2.74 31.25 -30.34
N ASP A 423 -3.54 31.76 -29.41
CA ASP A 423 -3.41 33.13 -28.89
C ASP A 423 -2.08 33.33 -28.17
N MET A 424 -1.49 32.27 -27.62
CA MET A 424 -0.18 32.37 -26.98
C MET A 424 0.96 32.65 -27.97
N ILE A 425 0.79 32.31 -29.24
CA ILE A 425 1.76 32.66 -30.29
C ILE A 425 1.71 34.18 -30.52
N ARG A 426 0.50 34.73 -30.66
CA ARG A 426 0.26 36.17 -30.84
C ARG A 426 0.68 36.98 -29.62
N ALA A 427 0.34 36.52 -28.42
CA ALA A 427 0.69 37.19 -27.18
C ALA A 427 2.21 37.33 -27.00
N ARG A 428 3.00 36.29 -27.33
CA ARG A 428 4.48 36.39 -27.30
C ARG A 428 5.01 37.43 -28.28
N ALA A 429 4.50 37.44 -29.51
CA ALA A 429 4.89 38.42 -30.51
C ALA A 429 4.55 39.85 -30.03
N ALA A 430 3.37 40.05 -29.45
CA ALA A 430 2.98 41.32 -28.85
C ALA A 430 3.88 41.73 -27.68
N THR A 431 4.27 40.81 -26.79
CA THR A 431 5.18 41.10 -25.66
C THR A 431 6.57 41.52 -26.13
N ILE A 432 7.06 40.96 -27.26
CA ILE A 432 8.33 41.41 -27.86
C ILE A 432 8.17 42.80 -28.46
N LEU A 433 7.09 43.04 -29.22
CA LEU A 433 6.83 44.33 -29.84
C LEU A 433 6.73 45.47 -28.79
N ALA A 434 6.17 45.16 -27.62
CA ALA A 434 6.06 46.07 -26.49
C ALA A 434 7.42 46.48 -25.89
N GLU A 435 8.51 45.73 -26.12
CA GLU A 435 9.88 46.13 -25.73
C GLU A 435 10.51 47.13 -26.74
N GLY A 436 9.89 47.33 -27.90
CA GLY A 436 10.34 48.24 -28.96
C GLY A 436 10.62 47.55 -30.32
N HIS A 437 10.52 48.31 -31.41
CA HIS A 437 10.47 47.80 -32.80
C HIS A 437 11.79 47.25 -33.38
N ALA A 438 12.90 47.24 -32.62
CA ALA A 438 14.22 46.81 -33.08
C ALA A 438 14.80 45.62 -32.28
N ALA A 439 13.95 44.87 -31.58
CA ALA A 439 14.35 43.70 -30.80
C ALA A 439 14.90 42.60 -31.73
N PRO A 440 16.18 42.18 -31.62
CA PRO A 440 16.77 41.16 -32.48
C PRO A 440 16.33 39.77 -31.99
N VAL A 441 15.04 39.46 -32.09
CA VAL A 441 14.42 38.26 -31.51
C VAL A 441 13.81 37.39 -32.61
N GLU A 442 14.04 36.09 -32.52
CA GLU A 442 13.35 35.07 -33.32
C GLU A 442 12.60 34.11 -32.38
N ILE A 443 11.36 33.75 -32.73
CA ILE A 443 10.59 32.75 -31.98
C ILE A 443 10.74 31.39 -32.67
N VAL A 444 11.28 30.40 -31.97
CA VAL A 444 11.39 29.01 -32.40
C VAL A 444 10.30 28.19 -31.70
N CYS A 445 9.26 27.87 -32.46
CA CYS A 445 8.13 27.06 -32.04
C CYS A 445 8.41 25.57 -32.34
N THR A 446 8.15 24.68 -31.38
CA THR A 446 8.23 23.22 -31.58
C THR A 446 6.87 22.56 -31.48
N MET A 447 6.64 21.53 -32.29
CA MET A 447 5.41 20.74 -32.27
C MET A 447 5.65 19.37 -32.94
N THR A 448 4.77 18.41 -32.68
CA THR A 448 4.72 17.15 -33.43
C THR A 448 3.78 17.22 -34.63
N GLU A 449 4.07 16.50 -35.70
CA GLU A 449 3.16 16.33 -36.84
C GLU A 449 1.83 15.72 -36.38
N GLY A 450 0.74 16.22 -36.97
CA GLY A 450 -0.63 15.85 -36.63
C GLY A 450 -1.65 16.92 -37.05
N PRO A 451 -2.94 16.73 -36.74
CA PRO A 451 -4.00 17.67 -37.14
C PRO A 451 -3.77 19.10 -36.64
N LEU A 452 -3.33 19.24 -35.38
CA LEU A 452 -3.01 20.55 -34.78
C LEU A 452 -1.86 21.26 -35.50
N ALA A 453 -1.01 20.51 -36.22
CA ALA A 453 0.13 21.11 -36.89
C ALA A 453 -0.26 22.03 -38.04
N VAL A 454 -1.38 21.75 -38.71
CA VAL A 454 -1.91 22.60 -39.77
C VAL A 454 -2.36 23.95 -39.21
N ALA A 455 -3.15 23.94 -38.14
CA ALA A 455 -3.63 25.15 -37.48
C ALA A 455 -2.47 26.00 -36.93
N ALA A 456 -1.48 25.36 -36.33
CA ALA A 456 -0.30 26.05 -35.82
C ALA A 456 0.55 26.68 -36.93
N ARG A 457 0.74 26.03 -38.08
CA ARG A 457 1.41 26.62 -39.25
C ARG A 457 0.72 27.92 -39.67
N GLN A 458 -0.61 27.90 -39.76
CA GLN A 458 -1.40 29.09 -40.12
C GLN A 458 -1.27 30.19 -39.06
N ALA A 459 -1.37 29.85 -37.77
CA ALA A 459 -1.26 30.80 -36.68
C ALA A 459 0.12 31.47 -36.62
N VAL A 460 1.20 30.70 -36.81
CA VAL A 460 2.57 31.21 -36.87
C VAL A 460 2.75 32.14 -38.08
N ALA A 461 2.30 31.72 -39.26
CA ALA A 461 2.38 32.54 -40.47
C ALA A 461 1.64 33.87 -40.34
N GLN A 462 0.41 33.84 -39.82
CA GLN A 462 -0.39 35.04 -39.55
C GLN A 462 0.28 35.95 -38.53
N THR A 463 0.79 35.38 -37.43
CA THR A 463 1.45 36.16 -36.37
C THR A 463 2.72 36.83 -36.90
N ALA A 464 3.54 36.11 -37.67
CA ALA A 464 4.74 36.67 -38.28
C ALA A 464 4.41 37.81 -39.25
N ALA A 465 3.33 37.70 -40.02
CA ALA A 465 2.86 38.73 -40.94
C ALA A 465 2.34 39.99 -40.21
N ILE A 466 1.59 39.81 -39.11
CA ILE A 466 0.98 40.92 -38.36
C ILE A 466 2.04 41.70 -37.56
N TYR A 467 2.90 40.98 -36.82
CA TYR A 467 3.83 41.60 -35.87
C TYR A 467 5.23 41.84 -36.45
N GLY A 468 5.52 41.33 -37.65
CA GLY A 468 6.84 41.49 -38.29
C GLY A 468 7.98 40.78 -37.55
N ILE A 469 7.66 39.82 -36.66
CA ILE A 469 8.66 39.09 -35.88
C ILE A 469 8.99 37.76 -36.58
N PRO A 470 10.28 37.42 -36.78
CA PRO A 470 10.69 36.15 -37.36
C PRO A 470 10.23 34.97 -36.48
N HIS A 471 9.59 33.99 -37.12
CA HIS A 471 9.22 32.73 -36.48
C HIS A 471 9.80 31.54 -37.25
N ARG A 472 10.15 30.50 -36.50
CA ARG A 472 10.56 29.21 -37.02
C ARG A 472 9.69 28.12 -36.40
N LEU A 473 9.14 27.26 -37.23
CA LEU A 473 8.38 26.10 -36.79
C LEU A 473 9.20 24.83 -37.01
N VAL A 474 9.51 24.14 -35.92
CA VAL A 474 10.24 22.87 -35.90
C VAL A 474 9.23 21.74 -35.66
N LEU A 475 9.03 20.93 -36.68
CA LEU A 475 8.06 19.85 -36.72
C LEU A 475 8.78 18.51 -36.59
N LEU A 476 8.38 17.71 -35.60
CA LEU A 476 8.94 16.39 -35.37
C LEU A 476 7.87 15.31 -35.62
N PRO A 477 8.23 14.04 -35.85
CA PRO A 477 7.28 12.94 -35.89
C PRO A 477 6.42 12.86 -34.62
N SER A 478 5.21 12.31 -34.72
CA SER A 478 4.26 12.17 -33.60
C SER A 478 4.82 11.43 -32.38
N LEU A 479 5.79 10.55 -32.61
CA LEU A 479 6.47 9.75 -31.57
C LEU A 479 7.60 10.50 -30.84
N ALA A 480 7.88 11.77 -31.19
CA ALA A 480 8.97 12.53 -30.59
C ALA A 480 8.64 12.98 -29.17
N ASN A 481 9.52 12.67 -28.22
CA ASN A 481 9.35 13.03 -26.82
C ASN A 481 9.72 14.51 -26.56
N ALA A 482 9.40 15.02 -25.37
CA ALA A 482 9.63 16.42 -25.03
C ALA A 482 11.12 16.81 -25.06
N GLY A 483 12.01 15.92 -24.61
CA GLY A 483 13.45 16.10 -24.67
C GLY A 483 13.96 16.28 -26.10
N GLU A 484 13.49 15.44 -27.02
CA GLU A 484 13.84 15.52 -28.45
C GLU A 484 13.31 16.78 -29.13
N ARG A 485 12.10 17.22 -28.79
CA ARG A 485 11.57 18.49 -29.29
C ARG A 485 12.44 19.67 -28.86
N LEU A 486 12.81 19.70 -27.58
CA LEU A 486 13.72 20.72 -27.07
C LEU A 486 15.09 20.63 -27.75
N HIS A 487 15.63 19.43 -27.89
CA HIS A 487 16.90 19.19 -28.59
C HIS A 487 16.88 19.73 -30.02
N ALA A 488 15.86 19.40 -30.80
CA ALA A 488 15.69 19.88 -32.17
C ALA A 488 15.59 21.42 -32.24
N ALA A 489 14.87 22.05 -31.33
CA ALA A 489 14.84 23.52 -31.26
C ALA A 489 16.17 24.14 -30.83
N LEU A 490 16.89 23.51 -29.91
CA LEU A 490 18.20 24.01 -29.47
C LEU A 490 19.26 23.91 -30.58
N ILE A 491 19.17 22.90 -31.45
CA ILE A 491 19.98 22.86 -32.69
C ILE A 491 19.72 24.11 -33.54
N GLN A 492 18.45 24.49 -33.72
CA GLN A 492 18.09 25.70 -34.45
C GLN A 492 18.55 26.98 -33.73
N ALA A 493 18.75 26.90 -32.42
CA ALA A 493 19.18 28.01 -31.58
C ALA A 493 20.70 28.17 -31.47
N GLN A 494 21.51 27.30 -32.05
CA GLN A 494 22.97 27.36 -31.96
C GLN A 494 23.54 28.73 -32.34
N GLY A 495 24.59 29.13 -31.62
CA GLY A 495 25.32 30.39 -31.83
C GLY A 495 24.66 31.64 -31.24
N VAL A 496 23.40 31.59 -30.82
CA VAL A 496 22.65 32.74 -30.26
C VAL A 496 22.10 32.36 -28.89
N PRO A 497 22.08 33.26 -27.88
CA PRO A 497 21.40 32.99 -26.62
C PRO A 497 19.92 32.61 -26.82
N ALA A 498 19.38 31.76 -25.95
CA ALA A 498 18.00 31.31 -26.02
C ALA A 498 17.25 31.45 -24.68
N LEU A 499 15.97 31.80 -24.73
CA LEU A 499 15.03 31.65 -23.63
C LEU A 499 14.07 30.51 -23.96
N VAL A 500 14.14 29.43 -23.19
CA VAL A 500 13.20 28.32 -23.24
C VAL A 500 12.01 28.66 -22.34
N MET A 501 10.85 28.82 -22.96
CA MET A 501 9.60 29.19 -22.31
C MET A 501 8.52 28.13 -22.52
N GLY A 502 7.76 27.83 -21.47
CA GLY A 502 6.57 26.98 -21.56
C GLY A 502 5.53 27.53 -22.55
N ALA A 503 4.63 26.67 -23.00
CA ALA A 503 3.60 27.00 -23.99
C ALA A 503 2.58 28.06 -23.49
N ASP A 504 2.49 28.22 -22.18
CA ASP A 504 1.62 29.10 -21.41
C ASP A 504 2.41 30.22 -20.68
N VAL A 505 3.71 30.36 -20.95
CA VAL A 505 4.60 31.23 -20.17
C VAL A 505 4.98 32.49 -20.98
N LEU A 506 4.87 33.65 -20.33
CA LEU A 506 5.29 34.95 -20.83
C LEU A 506 6.22 35.69 -19.84
N PRO A 507 7.02 36.65 -20.31
CA PRO A 507 7.69 37.60 -19.45
C PRO A 507 6.72 38.40 -18.57
N ASP A 508 7.05 38.60 -17.29
CA ASP A 508 6.17 39.27 -16.32
C ASP A 508 6.12 40.81 -16.47
N ARG A 509 7.25 41.44 -16.84
CA ARG A 509 7.44 42.89 -16.77
C ARG A 509 8.22 43.42 -17.96
N GLN A 510 8.02 44.70 -18.28
CA GLN A 510 8.82 45.42 -19.26
C GLN A 510 10.30 45.48 -18.88
N GLY A 511 11.18 45.57 -19.89
CA GLY A 511 12.63 45.62 -19.74
C GLY A 511 13.29 44.24 -19.62
N TRP A 512 12.50 43.16 -19.70
CA TRP A 512 12.97 41.79 -19.61
C TRP A 512 13.95 41.45 -20.73
N LEU A 513 13.71 41.95 -21.95
CA LEU A 513 14.49 41.56 -23.12
C LEU A 513 15.94 42.06 -22.98
N ARG A 514 16.10 43.35 -22.68
CA ARG A 514 17.41 43.97 -22.45
C ARG A 514 18.14 43.34 -21.27
N PHE A 515 17.41 42.92 -20.24
CA PHE A 515 17.99 42.23 -19.09
C PHE A 515 18.60 40.89 -19.51
N TRP A 516 17.81 40.02 -20.13
CA TRP A 516 18.23 38.67 -20.51
C TRP A 516 19.35 38.67 -21.57
N LEU A 517 19.26 39.55 -22.57
CA LEU A 517 20.32 39.74 -23.57
C LEU A 517 21.68 40.05 -22.94
N ARG A 518 21.70 40.91 -21.92
CA ARG A 518 22.93 41.28 -21.22
C ARG A 518 23.42 40.16 -20.31
N ARG A 519 22.50 39.49 -19.63
CA ARG A 519 22.80 38.48 -18.63
C ARG A 519 23.37 37.21 -19.26
N LEU A 520 22.79 36.75 -20.38
CA LEU A 520 23.21 35.53 -21.08
C LEU A 520 24.55 35.63 -21.80
N ARG A 521 25.09 36.84 -21.99
CA ARG A 521 26.49 37.02 -22.44
C ARG A 521 27.51 36.50 -21.42
N ARG A 522 27.15 36.44 -20.13
CA ARG A 522 28.07 36.15 -19.03
C ARG A 522 27.85 34.79 -18.36
N HIS A 523 26.73 34.13 -18.66
CA HIS A 523 26.32 32.92 -17.98
C HIS A 523 25.97 31.83 -18.98
N LYS A 524 26.39 30.60 -18.68
CA LYS A 524 26.05 29.42 -19.49
C LYS A 524 24.54 29.13 -19.42
N ALA A 525 23.98 29.15 -18.22
CA ALA A 525 22.57 28.88 -18.01
C ALA A 525 22.04 29.58 -16.75
N LEU A 526 20.78 30.01 -16.81
CA LEU A 526 20.05 30.62 -15.71
C LEU A 526 18.64 30.04 -15.66
N ALA A 527 18.17 29.70 -14.47
CA ALA A 527 16.81 29.19 -14.24
C ALA A 527 15.96 30.29 -13.63
N ALA A 528 14.97 30.77 -14.37
CA ALA A 528 14.05 31.80 -13.93
C ALA A 528 12.96 31.23 -13.01
N ALA A 529 12.50 32.02 -12.04
CA ALA A 529 11.31 31.69 -11.25
C ALA A 529 10.02 31.82 -12.10
N LEU A 530 9.01 31.01 -11.79
CA LEU A 530 7.70 31.04 -12.43
C LEU A 530 6.63 31.55 -11.47
N LEU A 531 5.90 32.59 -11.88
CA LEU A 531 4.78 33.18 -11.17
C LEU A 531 3.44 32.68 -11.71
N ALA A 532 2.44 32.61 -10.85
CA ALA A 532 1.04 32.41 -11.19
C ALA A 532 0.40 33.72 -11.68
N GLY A 533 -0.85 33.63 -12.16
CA GLY A 533 -1.59 34.78 -12.69
C GLY A 533 -1.78 35.93 -11.68
N ASP A 534 -1.88 35.60 -10.40
CA ASP A 534 -1.99 36.55 -9.27
C ASP A 534 -0.63 37.13 -8.82
N GLY A 535 0.49 36.70 -9.43
CA GLY A 535 1.84 37.12 -9.06
C GLY A 535 2.44 36.34 -7.89
N SER A 536 1.73 35.34 -7.35
CA SER A 536 2.29 34.38 -6.39
C SER A 536 3.25 33.41 -7.08
N ILE A 537 4.09 32.72 -6.30
CA ILE A 537 5.04 31.74 -6.82
C ILE A 537 4.26 30.48 -7.26
N ALA A 538 4.33 30.17 -8.55
CA ALA A 538 3.74 28.96 -9.12
C ALA A 538 4.69 27.76 -9.02
N ALA A 539 5.98 27.99 -9.26
CA ALA A 539 7.04 27.00 -9.12
C ALA A 539 8.41 27.68 -9.01
N THR A 540 9.28 27.11 -8.17
CA THR A 540 10.69 27.50 -8.06
C THR A 540 11.63 26.54 -8.81
N PRO A 541 12.87 26.97 -9.11
CA PRO A 541 13.90 26.15 -9.78
C PRO A 541 14.48 24.97 -8.97
N GLU A 542 13.88 24.60 -7.83
CA GLU A 542 14.36 23.54 -6.92
C GLU A 542 13.38 22.36 -6.74
N GLY A 543 12.23 22.34 -7.41
CA GLY A 543 11.28 21.23 -7.34
C GLY A 543 10.19 21.44 -6.28
N ARG A 544 9.99 20.50 -5.34
CA ARG A 544 8.95 20.60 -4.28
C ARG A 544 9.07 21.95 -3.57
N ASP A 545 8.09 22.81 -3.79
CA ASP A 545 8.25 24.23 -3.56
C ASP A 545 7.57 24.66 -2.24
N PRO A 546 8.34 24.82 -1.14
CA PRO A 546 7.80 25.36 0.10
C PRO A 546 7.32 26.80 -0.05
N CYS A 547 7.72 27.49 -1.12
CA CYS A 547 7.33 28.86 -1.40
C CYS A 547 6.10 28.96 -2.31
N ARG A 548 5.51 27.85 -2.75
CA ARG A 548 4.33 27.87 -3.63
C ARG A 548 3.19 28.65 -2.97
N GLY A 549 2.60 29.58 -3.72
CA GLY A 549 1.53 30.46 -3.23
C GLY A 549 2.00 31.66 -2.42
N LEU A 550 3.29 31.79 -2.10
CA LEU A 550 3.85 33.00 -1.48
C LEU A 550 4.01 34.12 -2.52
N PRO A 551 4.02 35.40 -2.10
CA PRO A 551 4.27 36.52 -3.01
C PRO A 551 5.69 36.47 -3.58
N ALA A 552 5.88 36.96 -4.81
CA ALA A 552 7.18 36.99 -5.49
C ALA A 552 8.31 37.68 -4.69
N ALA A 553 7.97 38.62 -3.80
CA ALA A 553 8.93 39.29 -2.92
C ALA A 553 9.62 38.33 -1.93
N ALA A 554 9.07 37.15 -1.68
CA ALA A 554 9.64 36.12 -0.82
C ALA A 554 10.69 35.24 -1.52
N LEU A 555 10.94 35.44 -2.82
CA LEU A 555 11.93 34.64 -3.55
C LEU A 555 13.35 34.90 -3.03
N PRO A 556 14.16 33.84 -2.84
CA PRO A 556 15.54 34.00 -2.40
C PRO A 556 16.39 34.75 -3.43
N PRO A 557 17.54 35.31 -3.01
CA PRO A 557 18.43 36.05 -3.90
C PRO A 557 18.97 35.17 -5.03
N SER A 558 19.11 35.78 -6.21
CA SER A 558 19.62 35.13 -7.43
C SER A 558 21.05 34.62 -7.24
N GLY A 559 21.39 33.51 -7.92
CA GLY A 559 22.77 33.02 -8.02
C GLY A 559 23.06 31.69 -7.32
N ARG A 560 22.07 31.09 -6.64
CA ARG A 560 22.17 29.71 -6.15
C ARG A 560 22.21 28.74 -7.31
N VAL A 561 22.87 27.60 -7.12
CA VAL A 561 22.88 26.54 -8.13
C VAL A 561 21.52 25.86 -8.15
N ALA A 562 20.89 25.78 -9.32
CA ALA A 562 19.61 25.11 -9.50
C ALA A 562 19.84 23.60 -9.66
N GLY A 563 19.34 22.81 -8.71
CA GLY A 563 19.40 21.34 -8.77
C GLY A 563 18.37 20.72 -9.73
N ARG A 564 17.20 21.35 -9.88
CA ARG A 564 16.06 20.86 -10.66
C ARG A 564 15.43 21.98 -11.51
N PRO A 565 16.11 22.42 -12.58
CA PRO A 565 15.66 23.55 -13.37
C PRO A 565 14.32 23.27 -14.06
N LEU A 566 13.46 24.28 -14.13
CA LEU A 566 12.19 24.22 -14.85
C LEU A 566 12.45 24.34 -16.37
N PRO A 567 12.14 23.33 -17.19
CA PRO A 567 12.45 23.36 -18.63
C PRO A 567 11.78 24.51 -19.38
N GLY A 568 10.58 24.90 -18.95
CA GLY A 568 9.83 26.01 -19.53
C GLY A 568 10.19 27.38 -18.94
N CYS A 569 11.23 27.49 -18.12
CA CYS A 569 11.70 28.75 -17.53
C CYS A 569 13.23 28.78 -17.48
N LEU A 570 13.87 28.47 -18.60
CA LEU A 570 15.33 28.33 -18.69
C LEU A 570 15.90 29.34 -19.68
N ALA A 571 16.97 30.02 -19.30
CA ALA A 571 17.69 30.95 -20.15
C ALA A 571 19.11 30.39 -20.38
N LEU A 572 19.50 30.23 -21.65
CA LEU A 572 20.72 29.57 -22.08
C LEU A 572 21.60 30.53 -22.89
N GLY A 573 22.86 30.67 -22.49
CA GLY A 573 23.88 31.28 -23.35
C GLY A 573 24.38 30.28 -24.40
N PRO A 574 25.09 30.72 -25.45
CA PRO A 574 25.58 29.83 -26.52
C PRO A 574 26.41 28.64 -25.99
N ALA A 575 27.22 28.88 -24.96
CA ALA A 575 28.01 27.83 -24.30
C ALA A 575 27.13 26.80 -23.55
N GLY A 576 26.00 27.23 -22.96
CA GLY A 576 25.04 26.32 -22.33
C GLY A 576 24.28 25.47 -23.36
N ILE A 577 23.92 26.07 -24.50
CA ILE A 577 23.32 25.34 -25.64
C ILE A 577 24.30 24.29 -26.17
N ALA A 578 25.55 24.68 -26.43
CA ALA A 578 26.58 23.75 -26.88
C ALA A 578 26.82 22.60 -25.88
N GLN A 579 26.81 22.90 -24.57
CA GLN A 579 26.96 21.89 -23.53
C GLN A 579 25.78 20.91 -23.49
N LEU A 580 24.54 21.37 -23.71
CA LEU A 580 23.37 20.50 -23.81
C LEU A 580 23.44 19.59 -25.05
N LEU A 581 23.78 20.17 -26.19
CA LEU A 581 23.86 19.47 -27.49
C LEU A 581 25.09 18.57 -27.63
N GLY A 582 26.10 18.71 -26.76
CA GLY A 582 27.29 17.86 -26.76
C GLY A 582 27.06 16.43 -26.23
N ARG A 583 25.83 16.09 -25.82
CA ARG A 583 25.45 14.72 -25.45
C ARG A 583 24.77 14.05 -26.64
N ASP A 584 25.11 12.80 -26.90
CA ASP A 584 24.64 12.04 -28.09
C ASP A 584 23.11 11.86 -28.16
N ALA A 585 22.42 11.86 -27.02
CA ALA A 585 20.96 11.73 -26.97
C ALA A 585 20.33 12.52 -25.80
N PRO A 586 19.21 13.24 -26.03
CA PRO A 586 18.46 13.89 -24.98
C PRO A 586 17.68 12.87 -24.14
N HIS A 587 17.58 13.11 -22.82
CA HIS A 587 16.68 12.33 -21.96
C HIS A 587 15.21 12.69 -22.27
N PRO A 588 14.24 11.73 -22.18
CA PRO A 588 12.84 12.00 -22.52
C PRO A 588 12.20 13.13 -21.71
N ASP A 589 12.57 13.23 -20.42
CA ASP A 589 12.28 14.38 -19.57
C ASP A 589 13.35 15.47 -19.75
N PRO A 590 12.99 16.66 -20.29
CA PRO A 590 13.92 17.77 -20.46
C PRO A 590 14.55 18.25 -19.14
N ALA A 591 13.85 18.22 -18.01
CA ALA A 591 14.37 18.71 -16.73
C ALA A 591 15.56 17.88 -16.26
N VAL A 592 15.43 16.55 -16.39
CA VAL A 592 16.49 15.58 -16.10
C VAL A 592 17.66 15.77 -17.07
N TRP A 593 17.38 15.92 -18.38
CA TRP A 593 18.42 16.19 -19.38
C TRP A 593 19.20 17.46 -19.06
N ILE A 594 18.50 18.56 -18.78
CA ILE A 594 19.08 19.87 -18.45
C ILE A 594 19.93 19.77 -17.18
N ALA A 595 19.42 19.11 -16.13
CA ALA A 595 20.13 18.93 -14.87
C ALA A 595 21.40 18.10 -15.03
N GLN A 596 21.34 17.00 -15.80
CA GLN A 596 22.49 16.15 -16.09
C GLN A 596 23.55 16.86 -16.93
N ALA A 597 23.13 17.60 -17.96
CA ALA A 597 24.05 18.24 -18.88
C ALA A 597 24.71 19.48 -18.27
N LEU A 598 23.96 20.31 -17.55
CA LEU A 598 24.46 21.57 -17.01
C LEU A 598 25.12 21.41 -15.64
N ALA A 599 24.85 20.33 -14.90
CA ALA A 599 25.57 19.89 -13.69
C ALA A 599 26.10 21.04 -12.80
N GLY A 600 25.19 21.84 -12.25
CA GLY A 600 25.53 22.94 -11.34
C GLY A 600 25.89 24.28 -12.01
N SER A 601 25.89 24.34 -13.34
CA SER A 601 26.13 25.56 -14.11
C SER A 601 24.89 26.45 -14.23
N ALA A 602 23.69 25.88 -14.05
CA ALA A 602 22.44 26.63 -14.05
C ALA A 602 22.28 27.36 -12.71
N ARG A 603 22.22 28.70 -12.74
CA ARG A 603 22.00 29.51 -11.52
C ARG A 603 20.59 30.07 -11.48
N THR A 604 20.01 30.18 -10.30
CA THR A 604 18.69 30.81 -10.10
C THR A 604 18.74 32.29 -10.46
N GLU A 605 17.69 32.80 -11.11
CA GLU A 605 17.53 34.21 -11.43
C GLU A 605 16.08 34.63 -11.13
N THR A 606 15.92 35.63 -10.27
CA THR A 606 14.62 36.01 -9.68
C THR A 606 14.20 37.44 -10.03
N ARG A 607 15.07 38.24 -10.64
CA ARG A 607 14.80 39.67 -10.92
C ARG A 607 13.82 39.92 -12.06
N PHE A 608 13.83 39.05 -13.08
CA PHE A 608 12.90 39.10 -14.22
C PHE A 608 12.24 37.75 -14.37
N PRO A 609 11.27 37.41 -13.49
CA PRO A 609 10.60 36.14 -13.53
C PRO A 609 9.70 36.03 -14.76
N PHE A 610 9.27 34.81 -15.04
CA PHE A 610 8.23 34.56 -16.02
C PHE A 610 6.89 34.35 -15.31
N ARG A 611 5.80 34.63 -16.01
CA ARG A 611 4.43 34.43 -15.53
C ARG A 611 3.74 33.38 -16.39
N ARG A 612 3.07 32.45 -15.72
CA ARG A 612 2.14 31.51 -16.36
C ARG A 612 0.80 32.22 -16.62
N ILE A 613 0.29 32.05 -17.83
CA ILE A 613 -1.03 32.49 -18.26
C ILE A 613 -1.98 31.30 -18.20
N GLY A 614 -3.03 31.42 -17.37
CA GLY A 614 -3.99 30.34 -17.15
C GLY A 614 -3.65 29.43 -15.96
N PRO A 615 -4.47 28.41 -15.70
CA PRO A 615 -4.30 27.52 -14.57
C PRO A 615 -3.00 26.72 -14.69
N ALA A 616 -2.33 26.48 -13.56
CA ALA A 616 -1.20 25.56 -13.53
C ALA A 616 -1.68 24.15 -13.92
N PRO A 617 -1.00 23.46 -14.87
CA PRO A 617 -1.25 22.05 -15.05
C PRO A 617 -0.96 21.35 -13.72
N VAL A 618 -1.94 20.62 -13.21
CA VAL A 618 -1.75 19.77 -12.02
C VAL A 618 -0.97 18.55 -12.51
N PRO A 619 0.31 18.38 -12.13
CA PRO A 619 1.02 17.16 -12.48
C PRO A 619 0.27 15.99 -11.84
N GLY A 620 -0.01 14.93 -12.61
CA GLY A 620 -0.50 13.68 -12.03
C GLY A 620 0.46 13.23 -10.93
N GLY A 621 -0.08 12.65 -9.85
CA GLY A 621 0.73 12.22 -8.69
C GLY A 621 1.90 11.32 -9.11
N PHE A 622 1.67 10.47 -10.13
CA PHE A 622 2.68 9.59 -10.68
C PHE A 622 3.80 10.33 -11.42
N ALA A 623 3.47 11.35 -12.23
CA ALA A 623 4.48 12.13 -12.95
C ALA A 623 5.44 12.86 -11.99
N ALA A 624 4.92 13.36 -10.86
CA ALA A 624 5.75 13.95 -9.82
C ALA A 624 6.67 12.91 -9.15
N ALA A 625 6.13 11.73 -8.81
CA ALA A 625 6.91 10.64 -8.22
C ALA A 625 8.00 10.11 -9.18
N LEU A 626 7.70 10.02 -10.48
CA LEU A 626 8.66 9.64 -11.51
C LEU A 626 9.80 10.65 -11.62
N ALA A 627 9.49 11.95 -11.68
CA ALA A 627 10.50 12.99 -11.70
C ALA A 627 11.41 12.92 -10.45
N ASP A 628 10.81 12.73 -9.26
CA ASP A 628 11.57 12.56 -8.01
C ASP A 628 12.55 11.37 -8.09
N ALA A 629 12.11 10.23 -8.62
CA ALA A 629 12.94 9.05 -8.81
C ALA A 629 14.07 9.27 -9.85
N GLU A 630 13.78 9.91 -10.98
CA GLU A 630 14.78 10.24 -12.00
C GLU A 630 15.86 11.18 -11.46
N PHE A 631 15.47 12.20 -10.69
CA PHE A 631 16.42 13.09 -10.03
C PHE A 631 17.24 12.40 -8.93
N ALA A 632 16.67 11.43 -8.22
CA ALA A 632 17.41 10.63 -7.23
C ALA A 632 18.50 9.78 -7.89
N LEU A 633 18.26 9.25 -9.09
CA LEU A 633 19.27 8.54 -9.88
C LEU A 633 20.43 9.46 -10.31
N ILE A 634 20.15 10.71 -10.67
CA ILE A 634 21.20 11.70 -10.98
C ILE A 634 22.10 11.96 -9.76
N ALA A 635 21.51 12.09 -8.57
CA ALA A 635 22.25 12.38 -7.34
C ALA A 635 23.19 11.23 -6.94
N LYS A 636 22.76 9.96 -7.10
CA LYS A 636 23.57 8.76 -6.78
C LYS A 636 24.79 8.58 -7.69
N VAL A 637 24.80 9.18 -8.88
CA VAL A 637 25.91 9.11 -9.84
C VAL A 637 26.94 10.24 -9.62
N ARG A 638 26.69 11.18 -8.71
CA ARG A 638 27.67 12.20 -8.32
C ARG A 638 28.64 11.60 -7.30
N PRO A 639 29.96 11.55 -7.58
CA PRO A 639 30.97 11.13 -6.62
C PRO A 639 31.08 12.09 -5.44
#